data_AF-A0A8T7K9Y2-F1
#
_entry.id   AF-A0A8T7K9Y2-F1
#
_cell.length_a   1.000
_cell.length_b   1.000
_cell.length_c   1.000
_cell.angle_alpha   90.00
_cell.angle_beta   90.00
_cell.angle_gamma   90.00
#
_symmetry.space_group_name_H-M   'P 1'
#
loop_
_entity.id
_entity.type
_entity.pdbx_description
1 polymer ?
#
loop_
_entity_poly.entity_id
_entity_poly.type
_entity_poly.pdbx_seq_one_letter_code
_entity_poly.pdbx_strand_id
1 'polypeptide(L)'
;MSVVDPMLPPPPWAPTPSPTRPQTPPVDPDAPIITRRRRKPGEPLIAAGGRRERSVTTDADLVAPSSIDRGAFDHVRSGQSYTRTFAILALPRMLKPGALFPIMQMPGVQTALVNNPLPRTIAKERLTHLAHQMGVSLNQGGDDVADEALALKDLRRVLAAITEEQSALHLAGIYLTIAGADLRELNERSRQLRAACTDAQIQIVAVDAQHWEGLLTTAPLGHDLLRYLFETDTPTLARLLPSSSAALQGGQGVPILYGVRAEGSGAGQAVGAPVLLDRFALHSPHQATIAATGGGKTYQQSFALLQRFAHGNCDICVLDPKDQEYRSLIEDVLGGTYLVLSDQADVQLNPLTLPWGDDGVVERLSRIQVDLRAKRASLVKQLVASESLARGMPLSGSAEAQLEEAILACYVRRGITGDPATFHADVPDLRTVAAYLAEQDGDASLRAALDLFTQGLLGRLLHGPRPLPLAIPPSRLRGDVGVLGVDLSAFVQGQDQTLQRVIPALIADYFMTVAMRGTGRKMELIIDEAWAVLNTAAGAQTIEMLARIGRSLGVAVTVITQQIREFLYRRVGDQLVPNAAGTTFLDNCETILMLRQLRPARASAQDEENPILQAAKKLGLTPGEINWLSRCRRDA
;
A
#
# COMPACT_ATOMS: atom_id res chain seq x y z
N MET A 1 60.94 -49.45 -0.68
CA MET A 1 62.24 -49.22 -0.03
C MET A 1 62.42 -47.71 0.03
N SER A 2 62.44 -46.97 1.14
CA SER A 2 62.67 -47.20 2.58
C SER A 2 61.90 -46.07 3.32
N VAL A 3 61.00 -46.30 4.29
CA VAL A 3 61.23 -46.63 5.72
C VAL A 3 61.94 -45.48 6.46
N VAL A 4 61.17 -44.58 7.14
CA VAL A 4 61.03 -44.39 8.63
C VAL A 4 61.84 -43.14 9.08
N ASP A 5 61.38 -42.20 9.93
CA ASP A 5 60.73 -42.30 11.26
C ASP A 5 59.95 -41.01 11.62
N PRO A 6 59.01 -41.04 12.59
CA PRO A 6 58.06 -39.98 12.95
C PRO A 6 58.59 -39.08 14.08
N MET A 7 58.28 -37.79 14.02
CA MET A 7 58.34 -36.94 15.21
C MET A 7 56.92 -36.62 15.68
N LEU A 8 56.65 -37.04 16.93
CA LEU A 8 55.47 -36.74 17.72
C LEU A 8 55.11 -35.24 17.68
N PRO A 9 53.81 -34.86 17.72
CA PRO A 9 53.44 -33.49 18.00
C PRO A 9 53.92 -33.08 19.41
N PRO A 10 54.32 -31.81 19.60
CA PRO A 10 54.75 -31.30 20.90
C PRO A 10 53.60 -31.35 21.93
N PRO A 11 53.92 -31.45 23.24
CA PRO A 11 52.91 -31.51 24.29
C PRO A 11 52.04 -30.23 24.32
N PRO A 12 50.77 -30.30 24.76
CA PRO A 12 49.78 -29.23 24.66
C PRO A 12 50.03 -28.01 25.56
N TRP A 13 51.28 -27.75 25.98
CA TRP A 13 51.63 -26.62 26.85
C TRP A 13 52.91 -25.87 26.45
N ALA A 14 53.38 -25.98 25.21
CA ALA A 14 54.46 -25.12 24.73
C ALA A 14 53.93 -23.71 24.36
N PRO A 15 54.39 -22.62 25.02
CA PRO A 15 53.98 -21.26 24.69
C PRO A 15 54.56 -20.82 23.34
N THR A 16 53.71 -20.26 22.48
CA THR A 16 54.07 -19.65 21.20
C THR A 16 55.05 -18.47 21.38
N PRO A 17 56.04 -18.29 20.50
CA PRO A 17 56.90 -17.10 20.52
C PRO A 17 56.06 -15.84 20.26
N SER A 18 56.28 -14.83 21.10
CA SER A 18 55.57 -13.55 21.05
C SER A 18 55.84 -12.81 19.73
N PRO A 19 54.84 -12.18 19.11
CA PRO A 19 55.05 -11.38 17.90
C PRO A 19 55.96 -10.19 18.23
N THR A 20 57.00 -9.99 17.43
CA THR A 20 57.89 -8.82 17.47
C THR A 20 57.05 -7.54 17.41
N ARG A 21 57.21 -6.66 18.41
CA ARG A 21 56.58 -5.33 18.44
C ARG A 21 56.90 -4.58 17.13
N PRO A 22 55.91 -4.00 16.44
CA PRO A 22 56.19 -3.08 15.35
C PRO A 22 56.96 -1.88 15.91
N GLN A 23 58.06 -1.50 15.25
CA GLN A 23 58.80 -0.29 15.59
C GLN A 23 57.87 0.91 15.39
N THR A 24 57.73 1.74 16.41
CA THR A 24 56.97 3.00 16.34
C THR A 24 57.63 3.90 15.31
N PRO A 25 56.90 4.45 14.32
CA PRO A 25 57.49 5.37 13.36
C PRO A 25 58.06 6.61 14.08
N PRO A 26 59.14 7.21 13.56
CA PRO A 26 59.70 8.44 14.14
C PRO A 26 58.63 9.54 14.14
N VAL A 27 58.45 10.18 15.29
CA VAL A 27 57.53 11.30 15.46
C VAL A 27 58.21 12.55 14.88
N ASP A 28 57.56 13.18 13.92
CA ASP A 28 57.98 14.46 13.36
C ASP A 28 58.00 15.52 14.49
N PRO A 29 59.15 16.14 14.83
CA PRO A 29 59.26 17.11 15.91
C PRO A 29 58.48 18.40 15.64
N ASP A 30 58.14 18.67 14.37
CA ASP A 30 57.30 19.79 13.96
C ASP A 30 55.83 19.40 13.80
N ALA A 31 55.48 18.12 14.05
CA ALA A 31 54.09 17.70 14.05
C ALA A 31 53.32 18.46 15.14
N PRO A 32 52.21 19.12 14.80
CA PRO A 32 51.38 19.77 15.80
C PRO A 32 50.96 18.74 16.85
N ILE A 33 50.95 19.12 18.13
CA ILE A 33 50.43 18.28 19.20
C ILE A 33 48.91 18.10 18.96
N ILE A 34 48.52 17.05 18.23
CA ILE A 34 47.11 16.68 18.07
C ILE A 34 46.70 15.82 19.26
N THR A 35 46.75 16.38 20.47
CA THR A 35 46.11 15.75 21.63
C THR A 35 44.63 16.12 21.68
N ARG A 36 43.88 15.79 20.62
CA ARG A 36 42.41 15.64 20.72
C ARG A 36 42.05 14.29 21.33
N ARG A 37 42.79 13.84 22.37
CA ARG A 37 42.31 12.71 23.18
C ARG A 37 41.11 13.21 23.95
N ARG A 38 39.93 12.65 23.68
CA ARG A 38 38.73 12.79 24.52
C ARG A 38 39.16 12.59 25.99
N ARG A 39 39.19 13.68 26.77
CA ARG A 39 39.32 13.58 28.23
C ARG A 39 38.13 12.77 28.74
N LYS A 40 38.37 11.91 29.73
CA LYS A 40 37.26 11.24 30.42
C LYS A 40 36.40 12.31 31.10
N PRO A 41 35.06 12.23 31.03
CA PRO A 41 34.18 13.15 31.72
C PRO A 41 34.55 13.21 33.21
N GLY A 42 34.86 14.42 33.72
CA GLY A 42 35.14 14.65 35.15
C GLY A 42 36.55 15.09 35.54
N GLU A 43 37.52 15.22 34.62
CA GLU A 43 38.82 15.81 34.98
C GLU A 43 38.69 17.33 35.27
N PRO A 44 39.25 17.84 36.38
CA PRO A 44 39.16 19.25 36.72
C PRO A 44 39.88 20.14 35.69
N LEU A 45 39.30 21.32 35.47
CA LEU A 45 39.89 22.43 34.71
C LEU A 45 41.31 22.71 35.23
N ILE A 46 42.24 23.06 34.33
CA ILE A 46 43.59 23.48 34.72
C ILE A 46 43.44 24.73 35.59
N ALA A 47 43.71 24.60 36.89
CA ALA A 47 43.71 25.72 37.81
C ALA A 47 45.13 26.30 37.87
N ALA A 48 45.43 27.23 36.96
CA ALA A 48 46.61 28.08 37.08
C ALA A 48 46.17 29.45 37.64
N GLY A 49 46.59 29.78 38.86
CA GLY A 49 46.44 31.12 39.42
C GLY A 49 45.00 31.64 39.63
N GLY A 50 44.02 30.76 39.87
CA GLY A 50 42.64 31.18 40.18
C GLY A 50 41.79 31.62 38.98
N ARG A 51 42.32 31.58 37.76
CA ARG A 51 41.54 31.72 36.52
C ARG A 51 41.17 30.33 35.99
N ARG A 52 39.87 30.09 35.81
CA ARG A 52 39.38 28.89 35.11
C ARG A 52 39.57 29.10 33.61
N GLU A 53 40.56 28.44 33.02
CA GLU A 53 40.77 28.46 31.57
C GLU A 53 39.78 27.51 30.88
N ARG A 54 39.07 27.99 29.84
CA ARG A 54 38.14 27.17 29.06
C ARG A 54 38.92 26.28 28.09
N SER A 55 38.85 24.97 28.27
CA SER A 55 39.31 23.98 27.29
C SER A 55 38.15 23.62 26.36
N VAL A 56 38.28 23.85 25.05
CA VAL A 56 37.26 23.56 24.02
C VAL A 56 37.16 22.04 23.82
N THR A 57 36.52 21.32 24.75
CA THR A 57 36.59 19.84 24.78
C THR A 57 35.33 19.14 25.30
N THR A 58 34.31 19.85 25.79
CA THR A 58 33.07 19.20 26.24
C THR A 58 31.99 19.22 25.15
N ASP A 59 31.08 18.25 25.16
CA ASP A 59 29.95 18.22 24.23
C ASP A 59 29.07 19.49 24.37
N ALA A 60 29.01 20.07 25.58
CA ALA A 60 28.35 21.36 25.83
C ALA A 60 29.04 22.52 25.10
N ASP A 61 30.38 22.55 25.04
CA ASP A 61 31.12 23.57 24.31
C ASP A 61 30.93 23.46 22.78
N LEU A 62 30.61 22.27 22.27
CA LEU A 62 30.36 22.04 20.84
C LEU A 62 28.98 22.54 20.39
N VAL A 63 28.00 22.56 21.30
CA VAL A 63 26.61 22.97 20.99
C VAL A 63 26.32 24.39 21.48
N ALA A 64 27.12 24.94 22.39
CA ALA A 64 26.98 26.30 22.85
C ALA A 64 27.20 27.32 21.72
N PRO A 65 26.40 28.40 21.67
CA PRO A 65 26.61 29.45 20.68
C PRO A 65 27.95 30.15 20.91
N SER A 66 28.56 30.64 19.83
CA SER A 66 29.85 31.34 19.87
C SER A 66 29.83 32.62 20.72
N SER A 67 28.66 33.26 20.83
CA SER A 67 28.42 34.47 21.63
C SER A 67 26.92 34.61 21.90
N ILE A 68 26.55 35.32 22.98
CA ILE A 68 25.16 35.69 23.25
C ILE A 68 25.10 37.18 23.52
N ASP A 69 24.23 37.90 22.82
CA ASP A 69 23.90 39.30 23.07
C ASP A 69 22.44 39.41 23.52
N ARG A 70 22.24 40.03 24.69
CA ARG A 70 20.93 40.25 25.32
C ARG A 70 20.64 41.74 25.52
N GLY A 71 21.41 42.62 24.86
CA GLY A 71 21.27 44.07 25.04
C GLY A 71 20.00 44.65 24.42
N ALA A 72 19.40 43.96 23.46
CA ALA A 72 18.18 44.40 22.79
C ALA A 72 16.91 44.00 23.57
N PHE A 73 15.91 44.87 23.54
CA PHE A 73 14.62 44.65 24.19
C PHE A 73 13.76 43.62 23.43
N ASP A 74 13.81 43.61 22.10
CA ASP A 74 12.86 42.91 21.25
C ASP A 74 13.43 41.65 20.56
N HIS A 75 14.67 41.26 20.88
CA HIS A 75 15.30 40.03 20.38
C HIS A 75 16.54 39.65 21.20
N VAL A 76 17.07 38.44 20.93
CA VAL A 76 18.39 37.99 21.40
C VAL A 76 19.24 37.61 20.20
N ARG A 77 20.55 37.90 20.24
CA ARG A 77 21.51 37.39 19.23
C ARG A 77 22.26 36.20 19.81
N SER A 78 22.15 35.05 19.18
CA SER A 78 22.85 33.81 19.51
C SER A 78 23.80 33.44 18.38
N GLY A 79 25.10 33.62 18.60
CA GLY A 79 26.12 33.55 17.56
C GLY A 79 25.88 34.58 16.47
N GLN A 80 25.56 34.11 15.26
CA GLN A 80 25.22 34.94 14.10
C GLN A 80 23.70 35.04 13.85
N SER A 81 22.87 34.36 14.64
CA SER A 81 21.42 34.35 14.45
C SER A 81 20.72 35.28 15.44
N TYR A 82 19.64 35.91 14.99
CA TYR A 82 18.77 36.74 15.79
C TYR A 82 17.47 35.98 16.04
N THR A 83 17.03 35.93 17.30
CA THR A 83 15.85 35.15 17.70
C THR A 83 14.85 36.02 18.46
N ARG A 84 13.56 35.80 18.19
CA ARG A 84 12.45 36.41 18.92
C ARG A 84 11.47 35.33 19.35
N THR A 85 11.03 35.38 20.59
CA THR A 85 10.09 34.40 21.16
C THR A 85 8.71 35.01 21.37
N PHE A 86 7.70 34.19 21.12
CA PHE A 86 6.29 34.48 21.35
C PHE A 86 5.67 33.43 22.26
N ALA A 87 4.76 33.84 23.14
CA ALA A 87 3.91 32.96 23.92
C ALA A 87 2.49 32.96 23.34
N ILE A 88 1.86 31.78 23.25
CA ILE A 88 0.44 31.67 22.92
C ILE A 88 -0.38 31.97 24.18
N LEU A 89 -1.28 32.94 24.10
CA LEU A 89 -2.16 33.35 25.19
C LEU A 89 -3.54 32.68 25.11
N ALA A 90 -4.07 32.52 23.90
CA ALA A 90 -5.37 31.95 23.69
C ALA A 90 -5.44 31.16 22.37
N LEU A 91 -6.25 30.11 22.40
CA LEU A 91 -6.55 29.25 21.27
C LEU A 91 -7.97 29.54 20.76
N PRO A 92 -8.27 29.25 19.49
CA PRO A 92 -9.63 29.38 18.98
C PRO A 92 -10.60 28.42 19.69
N ARG A 93 -11.89 28.81 19.75
CA ARG A 93 -12.97 27.97 20.29
C ARG A 93 -13.07 26.61 19.59
N MET A 94 -12.72 26.54 18.30
CA MET A 94 -12.70 25.31 17.53
C MET A 94 -11.28 25.01 17.03
N LEU A 95 -10.67 23.97 17.60
CA LEU A 95 -9.38 23.45 17.15
C LEU A 95 -9.57 22.25 16.23
N LYS A 96 -8.97 22.31 15.04
CA LYS A 96 -8.78 21.14 14.17
C LYS A 96 -7.60 20.30 14.68
N PRO A 97 -7.58 18.96 14.47
CA PRO A 97 -6.38 18.17 14.72
C PRO A 97 -5.17 18.74 13.97
N GLY A 98 -4.03 18.85 14.65
CA GLY A 98 -2.81 19.42 14.07
C GLY A 98 -2.86 20.94 13.87
N ALA A 99 -3.65 21.67 14.65
CA ALA A 99 -3.85 23.13 14.46
C ALA A 99 -2.54 23.94 14.48
N LEU A 100 -1.53 23.52 15.26
CA LEU A 100 -0.23 24.19 15.31
C LEU A 100 0.72 23.75 14.18
N PHE A 101 0.41 22.67 13.46
CA PHE A 101 1.34 22.05 12.53
C PHE A 101 1.84 22.99 11.42
N PRO A 102 0.98 23.79 10.74
CA PRO A 102 1.46 24.73 9.72
C PRO A 102 2.43 25.77 10.28
N ILE A 103 2.21 26.22 11.53
CA ILE A 103 3.04 27.21 12.22
C ILE A 103 4.39 26.57 12.61
N MET A 104 4.37 25.34 13.12
CA MET A 104 5.58 24.58 13.47
C MET A 104 6.49 24.32 12.27
N GLN A 105 5.93 24.22 11.05
CA GLN A 105 6.68 23.97 9.81
C GLN A 105 7.25 25.24 9.18
N MET A 106 6.96 26.42 9.73
CA MET A 106 7.49 27.67 9.20
C MET A 106 9.02 27.72 9.37
N PRO A 107 9.78 28.17 8.35
CA PRO A 107 11.23 28.20 8.41
C PRO A 107 11.77 28.96 9.63
N GLY A 108 12.63 28.28 10.40
CA GLY A 108 13.28 28.86 11.58
C GLY A 108 12.39 29.02 12.80
N VAL A 109 11.17 28.47 12.80
CA VAL A 109 10.32 28.37 14.00
C VAL A 109 10.72 27.15 14.82
N GLN A 110 10.89 27.38 16.12
CA GLN A 110 11.06 26.38 17.16
C GLN A 110 9.86 26.47 18.09
N THR A 111 9.26 25.33 18.41
CA THR A 111 8.06 25.27 19.25
C THR A 111 8.34 24.44 20.49
N ALA A 112 7.96 24.95 21.66
CA ALA A 112 7.90 24.18 22.89
C ALA A 112 6.46 24.15 23.40
N LEU A 113 6.02 22.96 23.79
CA LEU A 113 4.78 22.73 24.52
C LEU A 113 5.15 22.17 25.89
N VAL A 114 4.83 22.92 26.92
CA VAL A 114 5.00 22.55 28.32
C VAL A 114 3.65 22.09 28.83
N ASN A 115 3.59 20.88 29.39
CA ASN A 115 2.36 20.30 29.91
C ASN A 115 2.52 19.90 31.38
N ASN A 116 1.71 20.50 32.25
CA ASN A 116 1.67 20.20 33.68
C ASN A 116 0.25 19.70 34.06
N PRO A 117 0.01 18.37 34.11
CA PRO A 117 -1.29 17.84 34.50
C PRO A 117 -1.59 18.16 35.97
N LEU A 118 -2.81 18.57 36.27
CA LEU A 118 -3.27 18.84 37.63
C LEU A 118 -3.82 17.57 38.29
N PRO A 119 -3.55 17.37 39.59
CA PRO A 119 -4.21 16.31 40.36
C PRO A 119 -5.74 16.44 40.30
N ARG A 120 -6.42 15.29 40.17
CA ARG A 120 -7.88 15.24 39.92
C ARG A 120 -8.71 15.92 41.01
N THR A 121 -8.29 15.83 42.27
CA THR A 121 -8.96 16.50 43.40
C THR A 121 -8.96 18.02 43.21
N ILE A 122 -7.78 18.58 42.96
CA ILE A 122 -7.59 20.02 42.69
C ILE A 122 -8.36 20.46 41.44
N ALA A 123 -8.30 19.68 40.36
CA ALA A 123 -9.01 19.99 39.13
C ALA A 123 -10.54 20.04 39.33
N LYS A 124 -11.11 19.06 40.04
CA LYS A 124 -12.55 19.02 40.35
C LYS A 124 -12.98 20.19 41.22
N GLU A 125 -12.26 20.46 42.30
CA GLU A 125 -12.55 21.58 43.20
C GLU A 125 -12.54 22.92 42.44
N ARG A 126 -11.50 23.15 41.63
CA ARG A 126 -11.32 24.38 40.86
C ARG A 126 -12.41 24.59 39.82
N LEU A 127 -12.70 23.57 39.00
CA LEU A 127 -13.75 23.67 37.98
C LEU A 127 -15.15 23.79 38.59
N THR A 128 -15.40 23.14 39.73
CA THR A 128 -16.69 23.28 40.44
C THR A 128 -16.88 24.69 40.97
N HIS A 129 -15.81 25.27 41.56
CA HIS A 129 -15.83 26.65 42.04
C HIS A 129 -16.07 27.65 40.89
N LEU A 130 -15.34 27.51 39.77
CA LEU A 130 -15.53 28.34 38.58
C LEU A 130 -16.95 28.23 38.01
N ALA A 131 -17.49 27.01 37.91
CA ALA A 131 -18.85 26.78 37.43
C ALA A 131 -19.90 27.41 38.36
N HIS A 132 -19.66 27.40 39.68
CA HIS A 132 -20.55 28.05 40.64
C HIS A 132 -20.52 29.58 40.49
N GLN A 133 -19.33 30.18 40.43
CA GLN A 133 -19.17 31.62 40.24
C GLN A 133 -19.84 32.11 38.95
N MET A 134 -19.62 31.41 37.84
CA MET A 134 -20.27 31.72 36.57
C MET A 134 -21.79 31.56 36.63
N GLY A 135 -22.29 30.52 37.32
CA GLY A 135 -23.73 30.34 37.54
C GLY A 135 -24.37 31.49 38.34
N VAL A 136 -23.64 32.06 39.30
CA VAL A 136 -24.09 33.23 40.08
C VAL A 136 -24.07 34.50 39.21
N SER A 137 -23.03 34.72 38.41
CA SER A 137 -22.93 35.85 37.46
C SER A 137 -24.11 35.88 36.49
N LEU A 138 -24.42 34.74 35.89
CA LEU A 138 -25.55 34.59 34.96
C LEU A 138 -26.90 34.95 35.57
N ASN A 139 -27.08 34.66 36.87
CA ASN A 139 -28.31 35.01 37.58
C ASN A 139 -28.41 36.51 37.93
N GLN A 140 -27.28 37.24 37.94
CA GLN A 140 -27.24 38.67 38.25
C GLN A 140 -27.46 39.57 37.02
N GLY A 141 -27.47 39.01 35.81
CA GLY A 141 -27.86 39.70 34.57
C GLY A 141 -26.87 40.77 34.13
N GLY A 142 -25.76 40.35 33.50
CA GLY A 142 -24.80 41.23 32.80
C GLY A 142 -25.05 41.29 31.29
N ASP A 143 -24.24 42.09 30.56
CA ASP A 143 -24.38 42.27 29.11
C ASP A 143 -23.98 41.04 28.27
N ASP A 144 -23.15 40.12 28.81
CA ASP A 144 -22.59 38.95 28.10
C ASP A 144 -23.22 37.59 28.48
N VAL A 145 -24.52 37.56 28.80
CA VAL A 145 -25.23 36.35 29.30
C VAL A 145 -25.06 35.12 28.40
N ALA A 146 -25.06 35.31 27.08
CA ALA A 146 -25.00 34.21 26.11
C ALA A 146 -23.63 33.50 26.11
N ASP A 147 -22.54 34.26 26.17
CA ASP A 147 -21.18 33.71 26.17
C ASP A 147 -20.82 33.06 27.51
N GLU A 148 -21.26 33.66 28.63
CA GLU A 148 -21.13 33.07 29.96
C GLU A 148 -21.91 31.74 30.08
N ALA A 149 -23.11 31.66 29.51
CA ALA A 149 -23.93 30.44 29.54
C ALA A 149 -23.27 29.31 28.74
N LEU A 150 -22.65 29.63 27.61
CA LEU A 150 -21.92 28.66 26.79
C LEU A 150 -20.63 28.20 27.49
N ALA A 151 -19.87 29.11 28.08
CA ALA A 151 -18.66 28.77 28.83
C ALA A 151 -18.97 27.91 30.08
N LEU A 152 -20.09 28.17 30.76
CA LEU A 152 -20.56 27.31 31.87
C LEU A 152 -20.89 25.88 31.38
N LYS A 153 -21.50 25.75 30.19
CA LYS A 153 -21.77 24.45 29.58
C LYS A 153 -20.46 23.69 29.27
N ASP A 154 -19.45 24.38 28.77
CA ASP A 154 -18.13 23.79 28.51
C ASP A 154 -17.42 23.36 29.80
N LEU A 155 -17.44 24.18 30.85
CA LEU A 155 -16.89 23.81 32.16
C LEU A 155 -17.54 22.53 32.70
N ARG A 156 -18.88 22.43 32.63
CA ARG A 156 -19.62 21.24 33.06
C ARG A 156 -19.26 20.00 32.24
N ARG A 157 -19.07 20.15 30.93
CA ARG A 157 -18.61 19.06 30.04
C ARG A 157 -17.23 18.57 30.45
N VAL A 158 -16.28 19.47 30.69
CA VAL A 158 -14.92 19.12 31.12
C VAL A 158 -14.92 18.47 32.51
N LEU A 159 -15.71 19.02 33.45
CA LEU A 159 -15.87 18.46 34.80
C LEU A 159 -16.46 17.04 34.77
N ALA A 160 -17.45 16.78 33.91
CA ALA A 160 -18.00 15.45 33.71
C ALA A 160 -16.93 14.47 33.18
N ALA A 161 -16.18 14.86 32.13
CA ALA A 161 -15.12 14.03 31.57
C ALA A 161 -13.99 13.71 32.58
N ILE A 162 -13.63 14.66 33.45
CA ILE A 162 -12.66 14.43 34.54
C ILE A 162 -13.25 13.53 35.64
N THR A 163 -14.57 13.61 35.86
CA THR A 163 -15.27 12.76 36.82
C THR A 163 -15.40 11.32 36.31
N GLU A 164 -15.58 11.13 35.01
CA GLU A 164 -15.64 9.82 34.34
C GLU A 164 -14.27 9.23 33.98
N GLU A 165 -13.16 9.89 34.35
CA GLU A 165 -11.79 9.45 34.07
C GLU A 165 -11.44 9.38 32.58
N GLN A 166 -12.16 10.14 31.75
CA GLN A 166 -11.93 10.25 30.31
C GLN A 166 -11.00 11.42 29.95
N SER A 167 -10.73 12.35 30.87
CA SER A 167 -9.90 13.53 30.65
C SER A 167 -9.20 14.00 31.94
N ALA A 168 -8.19 14.85 31.78
CA ALA A 168 -7.52 15.57 32.86
C ALA A 168 -7.47 17.06 32.55
N LEU A 169 -7.36 17.88 33.60
CA LEU A 169 -7.10 19.31 33.50
C LEU A 169 -5.58 19.54 33.54
N HIS A 170 -5.07 20.42 32.69
CA HIS A 170 -3.65 20.70 32.54
C HIS A 170 -3.38 22.19 32.61
N LEU A 171 -2.22 22.57 33.14
CA LEU A 171 -1.62 23.88 32.94
C LEU A 171 -0.60 23.76 31.80
N ALA A 172 -0.90 24.36 30.67
CA ALA A 172 -0.09 24.25 29.46
C ALA A 172 0.50 25.60 29.04
N GLY A 173 1.76 25.59 28.60
CA GLY A 173 2.43 26.74 28.00
C GLY A 173 2.90 26.40 26.60
N ILE A 174 2.68 27.28 25.63
CA ILE A 174 3.11 27.05 24.25
C ILE A 174 3.89 28.27 23.76
N TYR A 175 5.13 28.01 23.32
CA TYR A 175 6.10 29.04 22.99
C TYR A 175 6.64 28.81 21.59
N LEU A 176 6.78 29.90 20.83
CA LEU A 176 7.25 29.92 19.44
C LEU A 176 8.46 30.84 19.36
N THR A 177 9.65 30.29 19.16
CA THR A 177 10.87 31.07 18.92
C THR A 177 11.19 31.05 17.44
N ILE A 178 11.31 32.21 16.83
CA ILE A 178 11.66 32.35 15.41
C ILE A 178 13.07 32.92 15.26
N ALA A 179 13.85 32.34 14.35
CA ALA A 179 15.22 32.75 14.06
C ALA A 179 15.34 33.38 12.66
N GLY A 180 16.21 34.39 12.55
CA GLY A 180 16.68 34.99 11.29
C GLY A 180 18.20 35.15 11.30
N ALA A 181 18.82 35.18 10.11
CA ALA A 181 20.26 35.42 9.97
C ALA A 181 20.64 36.89 10.25
N ASP A 182 19.70 37.82 10.05
CA ASP A 182 19.83 39.22 10.38
C ASP A 182 18.52 39.82 10.91
N LEU A 183 18.56 41.08 11.36
CA LEU A 183 17.38 41.78 11.89
C LEU A 183 16.28 42.00 10.86
N ARG A 184 16.61 42.18 9.58
CA ARG A 184 15.60 42.37 8.53
C ARG A 184 14.82 41.09 8.33
N GLU A 185 15.52 39.96 8.22
CA GLU A 185 14.92 38.64 8.10
C GLU A 185 14.11 38.27 9.36
N LEU A 186 14.64 38.52 10.56
CA LEU A 186 13.90 38.28 11.81
C LEU A 186 12.58 39.05 11.83
N ASN A 187 12.58 40.32 11.40
CA ASN A 187 11.40 41.16 11.36
C ASN A 187 10.37 40.72 10.30
N GLU A 188 10.82 40.27 9.13
CA GLU A 188 9.96 39.69 8.10
C GLU A 188 9.31 38.39 8.59
N ARG A 189 10.12 37.45 9.08
CA ARG A 189 9.65 36.17 9.61
C ARG A 189 8.70 36.34 10.79
N SER A 190 8.98 37.31 11.68
CA SER A 190 8.08 37.63 12.80
C SER A 190 6.71 38.15 12.34
N ARG A 191 6.66 38.94 11.25
CA ARG A 191 5.39 39.39 10.66
C ARG A 191 4.62 38.23 10.05
N GLN A 192 5.30 37.33 9.34
CA GLN A 192 4.70 36.13 8.77
C GLN A 192 4.13 35.21 9.85
N LEU A 193 4.88 35.00 10.94
CA LEU A 193 4.41 34.20 12.09
C LEU A 193 3.14 34.80 12.70
N ARG A 194 3.12 36.12 12.95
CA ARG A 194 1.94 36.82 13.47
C ARG A 194 0.74 36.71 12.53
N ALA A 195 0.96 36.81 11.21
CA ALA A 195 -0.10 36.64 10.22
C ALA A 195 -0.66 35.21 10.26
N ALA A 196 0.19 34.19 10.23
CA ALA A 196 -0.23 32.80 10.30
C ALA A 196 -1.00 32.46 11.58
N CYS A 197 -0.57 32.99 12.73
CA CYS A 197 -1.30 32.84 13.99
C CYS A 197 -2.66 33.57 13.95
N THR A 198 -2.72 34.78 13.38
CA THR A 198 -3.99 35.52 13.20
C THR A 198 -4.97 34.75 12.33
N ASP A 199 -4.52 34.19 11.21
CA ASP A 199 -5.34 33.38 10.30
C ASP A 199 -5.86 32.11 10.98
N ALA A 200 -5.04 31.51 11.85
CA ALA A 200 -5.42 30.37 12.67
C ALA A 200 -6.26 30.75 13.91
N GLN A 201 -6.57 32.04 14.10
CA GLN A 201 -7.26 32.58 15.28
C GLN A 201 -6.55 32.24 16.61
N ILE A 202 -5.22 32.13 16.57
CA ILE A 202 -4.35 31.90 17.73
C ILE A 202 -3.77 33.23 18.18
N GLN A 203 -4.00 33.59 19.44
CA GLN A 203 -3.48 34.83 20.02
C GLN A 203 -2.08 34.61 20.57
N ILE A 204 -1.12 35.41 20.09
CA ILE A 204 0.27 35.39 20.54
C ILE A 204 0.74 36.74 21.06
N VAL A 205 1.67 36.72 22.00
CA VAL A 205 2.36 37.91 22.52
C VAL A 205 3.88 37.72 22.41
N ALA A 206 4.61 38.77 22.05
CA ALA A 206 6.07 38.74 22.10
C ALA A 206 6.52 38.86 23.55
N VAL A 207 7.50 38.05 23.97
CA VAL A 207 8.05 38.10 25.32
C VAL A 207 9.20 39.11 25.40
N ASP A 208 8.88 40.37 25.12
CA ASP A 208 9.87 41.46 25.10
C ASP A 208 10.60 41.55 26.45
N ALA A 209 11.90 41.87 26.39
CA ALA A 209 12.88 41.78 27.49
C ALA A 209 13.11 40.37 28.08
N GLN A 210 12.37 39.35 27.65
CA GLN A 210 12.46 37.96 28.12
C GLN A 210 12.78 36.96 27.00
N HIS A 211 13.32 37.42 25.88
CA HIS A 211 13.66 36.55 24.74
C HIS A 211 14.79 35.57 25.03
N TRP A 212 15.65 35.85 26.02
CA TRP A 212 16.67 34.90 26.45
C TRP A 212 16.02 33.70 27.17
N GLU A 213 15.12 33.98 28.09
CA GLU A 213 14.29 33.00 28.78
C GLU A 213 13.44 32.22 27.77
N GLY A 214 12.90 32.91 26.75
CA GLY A 214 12.16 32.29 25.66
C GLY A 214 12.98 31.34 24.80
N LEU A 215 14.20 31.73 24.42
CA LEU A 215 15.14 30.86 23.70
C LEU A 215 15.49 29.62 24.53
N LEU A 216 15.76 29.79 25.83
CA LEU A 216 16.04 28.66 26.72
C LEU A 216 14.82 27.74 26.94
N THR A 217 13.61 28.32 26.96
CA THR A 217 12.35 27.56 27.12
C THR A 217 12.03 26.74 25.88
N THR A 218 12.37 27.25 24.70
CA THR A 218 12.17 26.55 23.42
C THR A 218 13.31 25.61 23.04
N ALA A 219 14.48 25.77 23.67
CA ALA A 219 15.58 24.82 23.55
C ALA A 219 15.21 23.46 24.18
N PRO A 220 15.83 22.35 23.72
CA PRO A 220 15.57 21.01 24.24
C PRO A 220 16.20 20.76 25.62
N LEU A 221 16.06 21.72 26.54
CA LEU A 221 16.56 21.69 27.92
C LEU A 221 15.51 21.23 28.92
N GLY A 222 14.23 21.23 28.54
CA GLY A 222 13.12 20.79 29.40
C GLY A 222 12.79 21.74 30.55
N HIS A 223 13.13 23.02 30.43
CA HIS A 223 12.87 24.04 31.45
C HIS A 223 11.90 25.10 30.92
N ASP A 224 10.80 25.35 31.63
CA ASP A 224 9.93 26.50 31.37
C ASP A 224 10.33 27.70 32.24
N LEU A 225 11.03 28.67 31.65
CA LEU A 225 11.43 29.90 32.31
C LEU A 225 10.41 31.03 32.15
N LEU A 226 9.54 30.93 31.15
CA LEU A 226 8.56 31.96 30.81
C LEU A 226 7.26 31.82 31.62
N ARG A 227 6.79 30.60 31.85
CA ARG A 227 5.61 30.26 32.66
C ARG A 227 4.32 31.00 32.27
N TYR A 228 4.13 31.32 30.99
CA TYR A 228 2.84 31.78 30.46
C TYR A 228 1.95 30.54 30.26
N LEU A 229 1.32 30.09 31.35
CA LEU A 229 0.49 28.90 31.39
C LEU A 229 -1.00 29.25 31.33
N PHE A 230 -1.77 28.48 30.56
CA PHE A 230 -3.23 28.52 30.53
C PHE A 230 -3.83 27.16 30.87
N GLU A 231 -5.06 27.16 31.36
CA GLU A 231 -5.80 25.94 31.70
C GLU A 231 -6.41 25.31 30.44
N THR A 232 -6.28 23.98 30.32
CA THR A 232 -6.80 23.24 29.17
C THR A 232 -7.08 21.77 29.49
N ASP A 233 -7.80 21.06 28.63
CA ASP A 233 -8.15 19.65 28.79
C ASP A 233 -7.35 18.73 27.85
N THR A 234 -7.30 17.44 28.17
CA THR A 234 -6.55 16.43 27.38
C THR A 234 -6.91 16.45 25.88
N PRO A 235 -8.20 16.49 25.47
CA PRO A 235 -8.56 16.56 24.05
C PRO A 235 -8.04 17.80 23.33
N THR A 236 -8.02 18.95 24.00
CA THR A 236 -7.50 20.19 23.42
C THR A 236 -5.99 20.08 23.18
N LEU A 237 -5.22 19.64 24.18
CA LEU A 237 -3.78 19.40 24.01
C LEU A 237 -3.48 18.40 22.90
N ALA A 238 -4.24 17.31 22.82
CA ALA A 238 -4.05 16.29 21.78
C ALA A 238 -4.23 16.86 20.37
N ARG A 239 -5.12 17.85 20.17
CA ARG A 239 -5.33 18.51 18.87
C ARG A 239 -4.20 19.48 18.51
N LEU A 240 -3.45 19.98 19.49
CA LEU A 240 -2.31 20.87 19.29
C LEU A 240 -1.03 20.10 18.97
N LEU A 241 -0.92 18.86 19.42
CA LEU A 241 0.18 18.00 19.01
C LEU A 241 0.19 17.90 17.49
N PRO A 242 1.38 17.93 16.87
CA PRO A 242 1.49 17.67 15.44
C PRO A 242 0.83 16.32 15.22
N SER A 243 -0.28 16.29 14.48
CA SER A 243 -0.93 15.04 14.14
C SER A 243 0.06 14.33 13.26
N SER A 244 0.84 13.43 13.85
CA SER A 244 1.67 12.54 13.09
C SER A 244 0.70 11.72 12.25
N SER A 245 0.56 12.07 10.98
CA SER A 245 0.48 11.06 9.95
C SER A 245 1.82 10.30 9.91
N ALA A 246 2.23 9.76 11.05
CA ALA A 246 3.03 8.56 11.14
C ALA A 246 2.21 7.33 10.69
N ALA A 247 1.19 7.53 9.83
CA ALA A 247 0.80 6.57 8.82
C ALA A 247 1.96 6.27 7.84
N LEU A 248 3.06 7.02 7.88
CA LEU A 248 4.37 6.60 7.38
C LEU A 248 5.13 5.70 8.38
N GLN A 249 4.45 4.78 9.08
CA GLN A 249 5.06 3.48 9.36
C GLN A 249 4.74 2.56 8.18
N GLY A 250 5.23 2.97 7.01
CA GLY A 250 5.39 2.08 5.89
C GLY A 250 6.38 1.00 6.33
N GLY A 251 5.84 -0.17 6.66
CA GLY A 251 6.58 -1.40 6.41
C GLY A 251 7.17 -1.33 4.99
N GLN A 252 8.33 -1.94 4.79
CA GLN A 252 9.02 -1.91 3.50
C GLN A 252 8.04 -2.17 2.35
N GLY A 253 7.74 -1.14 1.54
CA GLY A 253 6.70 -1.22 0.55
C GLY A 253 6.19 0.13 0.06
N VAL A 254 5.36 0.09 -0.97
CA VAL A 254 4.74 1.23 -1.64
C VAL A 254 3.27 1.34 -1.18
N PRO A 255 2.94 2.28 -0.27
CA PRO A 255 1.62 2.34 0.35
C PRO A 255 0.55 2.81 -0.65
N ILE A 256 -0.48 1.98 -0.88
CA ILE A 256 -1.68 2.37 -1.63
C ILE A 256 -2.77 2.80 -0.64
N LEU A 257 -3.39 3.95 -0.89
CA LEU A 257 -4.55 4.43 -0.13
C LEU A 257 -5.82 3.73 -0.61
N TYR A 258 -6.45 3.00 0.30
CA TYR A 258 -7.72 2.33 0.07
C TYR A 258 -8.92 3.13 0.58
N GLY A 259 -8.71 4.07 1.49
CA GLY A 259 -9.77 4.91 2.06
C GLY A 259 -9.38 5.45 3.42
N VAL A 260 -10.38 5.81 4.23
CA VAL A 260 -10.20 6.28 5.61
C VAL A 260 -11.02 5.43 6.57
N ARG A 261 -10.56 5.31 7.82
CA ARG A 261 -11.30 4.61 8.86
C ARG A 261 -12.59 5.36 9.21
N ALA A 262 -13.72 4.68 9.07
CA ALA A 262 -15.05 5.22 9.38
C ALA A 262 -15.32 5.33 10.89
N GLU A 263 -14.80 4.40 11.69
CA GLU A 263 -14.97 4.37 13.15
C GLU A 263 -13.64 4.03 13.84
N GLY A 264 -13.47 4.50 15.08
CA GLY A 264 -12.29 4.22 15.90
C GLY A 264 -12.37 2.80 16.46
N SER A 265 -11.92 1.80 15.72
CA SER A 265 -11.81 0.43 16.21
C SER A 265 -10.53 0.28 17.05
N GLY A 266 -10.65 0.55 18.35
CA GLY A 266 -9.64 0.22 19.36
C GLY A 266 -8.72 1.38 19.78
N ALA A 267 -8.12 1.23 20.95
CA ALA A 267 -7.27 2.22 21.60
C ALA A 267 -6.10 2.66 20.68
N GLY A 268 -6.09 3.93 20.29
CA GLY A 268 -4.99 4.56 19.56
C GLY A 268 -5.21 4.78 18.05
N GLN A 269 -6.36 4.43 17.47
CA GLN A 269 -6.62 4.66 16.04
C GLN A 269 -7.75 5.68 15.84
N ALA A 270 -7.41 6.86 15.33
CA ALA A 270 -8.35 7.95 15.14
C ALA A 270 -9.28 7.72 13.93
N VAL A 271 -10.55 8.11 14.10
CA VAL A 271 -11.51 8.26 12.99
C VAL A 271 -10.91 9.17 11.92
N GLY A 272 -11.04 8.80 10.65
CA GLY A 272 -10.47 9.54 9.52
C GLY A 272 -9.00 9.23 9.23
N ALA A 273 -8.35 8.33 9.99
CA ALA A 273 -7.01 7.88 9.64
C ALA A 273 -7.00 7.16 8.28
N PRO A 274 -6.00 7.42 7.41
CA PRO A 274 -5.89 6.74 6.12
C PRO A 274 -5.63 5.24 6.30
N VAL A 275 -6.29 4.43 5.48
CA VAL A 275 -6.03 3.00 5.35
C VAL A 275 -5.05 2.83 4.20
N LEU A 276 -3.78 2.65 4.55
CA LEU A 276 -2.68 2.43 3.61
C LEU A 276 -2.25 0.97 3.65
N LEU A 277 -2.02 0.37 2.48
CA LEU A 277 -1.56 -1.01 2.37
C LEU A 277 -0.69 -1.20 1.13
N ASP A 278 0.48 -1.83 1.27
CA ASP A 278 1.18 -2.43 0.13
C ASP A 278 0.92 -3.94 0.10
N ARG A 279 0.11 -4.39 -0.85
CA ARG A 279 -0.18 -5.82 -1.03
C ARG A 279 1.06 -6.65 -1.32
N PHE A 280 2.09 -6.09 -1.95
CA PHE A 280 3.32 -6.86 -2.22
C PHE A 280 4.15 -7.14 -0.96
N ALA A 281 3.83 -6.52 0.17
CA ALA A 281 4.45 -6.81 1.46
C ALA A 281 3.72 -7.92 2.25
N LEU A 282 2.53 -8.34 1.81
CA LEU A 282 1.74 -9.40 2.45
C LEU A 282 2.27 -10.80 2.11
N HIS A 283 1.83 -11.83 2.84
CA HIS A 283 2.12 -13.22 2.49
C HIS A 283 1.41 -13.66 1.21
N SER A 284 0.29 -13.02 0.89
CA SER A 284 -0.40 -13.11 -0.38
C SER A 284 -0.74 -11.71 -0.88
N PRO A 285 -0.22 -11.31 -2.06
CA PRO A 285 -0.52 -10.02 -2.64
C PRO A 285 -1.88 -9.98 -3.35
N HIS A 286 -2.63 -11.09 -3.34
CA HIS A 286 -3.89 -11.21 -4.06
C HIS A 286 -5.03 -10.45 -3.37
N GLN A 287 -5.95 -9.92 -4.18
CA GLN A 287 -7.10 -9.15 -3.73
C GLN A 287 -8.38 -9.70 -4.35
N ALA A 288 -9.42 -9.81 -3.53
CA ALA A 288 -10.79 -10.00 -3.99
C ALA A 288 -11.58 -8.70 -3.79
N THR A 289 -12.20 -8.19 -4.84
CA THR A 289 -13.11 -7.05 -4.75
C THR A 289 -14.52 -7.52 -5.05
N ILE A 290 -15.42 -7.40 -4.08
CA ILE A 290 -16.82 -7.80 -4.17
C ILE A 290 -17.65 -6.52 -4.10
N ALA A 291 -18.29 -6.15 -5.21
CA ALA A 291 -18.95 -4.85 -5.32
C ALA A 291 -20.24 -4.95 -6.14
N ALA A 292 -21.39 -4.65 -5.54
CA ALA A 292 -22.63 -4.61 -6.31
C ALA A 292 -22.59 -3.54 -7.41
N THR A 293 -23.42 -3.69 -8.44
CA THR A 293 -23.53 -2.71 -9.52
C THR A 293 -23.78 -1.30 -8.97
N GLY A 294 -22.98 -0.32 -9.41
CA GLY A 294 -23.03 1.05 -8.88
C GLY A 294 -22.46 1.21 -7.46
N GLY A 295 -21.68 0.24 -6.98
CA GLY A 295 -21.01 0.25 -5.69
C GLY A 295 -19.66 1.00 -5.65
N GLY A 296 -19.26 1.66 -6.74
CA GLY A 296 -18.00 2.39 -6.82
C GLY A 296 -16.78 1.51 -7.16
N LYS A 297 -17.00 0.32 -7.72
CA LYS A 297 -15.97 -0.64 -8.12
C LYS A 297 -14.91 -0.05 -9.06
N THR A 298 -15.35 0.49 -10.19
CA THR A 298 -14.50 1.11 -11.21
C THR A 298 -13.77 2.32 -10.66
N TYR A 299 -14.43 3.12 -9.81
CA TYR A 299 -13.81 4.28 -9.15
C TYR A 299 -12.66 3.86 -8.24
N GLN A 300 -12.91 2.90 -7.34
CA GLN A 300 -11.90 2.39 -6.41
C GLN A 300 -10.74 1.73 -7.17
N GLN A 301 -11.04 0.95 -8.21
CA GLN A 301 -10.00 0.29 -8.99
C GLN A 301 -9.18 1.28 -9.81
N SER A 302 -9.82 2.26 -10.45
CA SER A 302 -9.12 3.35 -11.16
C SER A 302 -8.22 4.13 -10.22
N PHE A 303 -8.69 4.42 -9.01
CA PHE A 303 -7.91 5.12 -7.99
C PHE A 303 -6.69 4.32 -7.54
N ALA A 304 -6.83 3.00 -7.35
CA ALA A 304 -5.69 2.12 -7.03
C ALA A 304 -4.69 2.04 -8.19
N LEU A 305 -5.16 1.93 -9.43
CA LEU A 305 -4.33 1.88 -10.63
C LEU A 305 -3.50 3.16 -10.83
N LEU A 306 -4.12 4.32 -10.61
CA LEU A 306 -3.42 5.61 -10.68
C LEU A 306 -2.29 5.70 -9.66
N GLN A 307 -2.54 5.27 -8.43
CA GLN A 307 -1.50 5.24 -7.39
C GLN A 307 -0.37 4.28 -7.76
N ARG A 308 -0.70 3.07 -8.25
CA ARG A 308 0.29 2.08 -8.69
C ARG A 308 1.16 2.59 -9.84
N PHE A 309 0.54 3.24 -10.83
CA PHE A 309 1.25 3.85 -11.94
C PHE A 309 2.16 5.02 -11.48
N ALA A 310 1.65 5.88 -10.58
CA ALA A 310 2.42 6.99 -10.01
C ALA A 310 3.65 6.51 -9.23
N HIS A 311 3.53 5.40 -8.50
CA HIS A 311 4.67 4.78 -7.84
C HIS A 311 5.62 4.07 -8.81
N GLY A 312 5.09 3.43 -9.86
CA GLY A 312 5.84 2.74 -10.91
C GLY A 312 6.66 1.56 -10.42
N ASN A 313 6.16 0.86 -9.39
CA ASN A 313 6.81 -0.29 -8.79
C ASN A 313 6.35 -1.64 -9.38
N CYS A 314 5.32 -1.63 -10.24
CA CYS A 314 4.83 -2.80 -10.94
C CYS A 314 4.30 -2.44 -12.33
N ASP A 315 4.28 -3.43 -13.22
CA ASP A 315 3.57 -3.37 -14.50
C ASP A 315 2.08 -3.66 -14.27
N ILE A 316 1.21 -3.06 -15.07
CA ILE A 316 -0.24 -3.10 -14.91
C ILE A 316 -0.87 -3.85 -16.08
N CYS A 317 -1.69 -4.85 -15.77
CA CYS A 317 -2.42 -5.61 -16.76
C CYS A 317 -3.90 -5.71 -16.36
N VAL A 318 -4.80 -5.26 -17.23
CA VAL A 318 -6.25 -5.20 -16.96
C VAL A 318 -7.00 -6.03 -17.98
N LEU A 319 -7.85 -6.94 -17.51
CA LEU A 319 -8.90 -7.58 -18.29
C LEU A 319 -10.22 -6.86 -18.03
N ASP A 320 -10.76 -6.24 -19.06
CA ASP A 320 -12.06 -5.58 -19.04
C ASP A 320 -13.04 -6.34 -19.95
N PRO A 321 -13.91 -7.19 -19.40
CA PRO A 321 -14.75 -8.03 -20.23
C PRO A 321 -16.07 -7.38 -20.63
N LYS A 322 -16.39 -6.14 -20.23
CA LYS A 322 -17.78 -5.67 -20.33
C LYS A 322 -17.95 -4.35 -21.07
N ASP A 323 -17.51 -3.21 -20.54
CA ASP A 323 -18.02 -1.90 -21.01
C ASP A 323 -16.88 -0.93 -21.39
N GLN A 324 -15.66 -1.42 -21.61
CA GLN A 324 -14.47 -0.61 -21.90
C GLN A 324 -14.26 0.50 -20.85
N GLU A 325 -14.64 0.27 -19.60
CA GLU A 325 -14.62 1.24 -18.52
C GLU A 325 -13.20 1.74 -18.22
N TYR A 326 -12.18 0.89 -18.46
CA TYR A 326 -10.78 1.24 -18.23
C TYR A 326 -10.09 1.85 -19.45
N ARG A 327 -10.75 1.91 -20.62
CA ARG A 327 -10.09 2.33 -21.86
C ARG A 327 -9.51 3.74 -21.77
N SER A 328 -10.32 4.72 -21.38
CA SER A 328 -9.86 6.11 -21.25
C SER A 328 -8.79 6.25 -20.16
N LEU A 329 -8.94 5.52 -19.03
CA LEU A 329 -7.90 5.51 -18.00
C LEU A 329 -6.57 4.98 -18.58
N ILE A 330 -6.59 3.86 -19.28
CA ILE A 330 -5.38 3.21 -19.80
C ILE A 330 -4.76 4.03 -20.93
N GLU A 331 -5.52 4.41 -21.96
CA GLU A 331 -4.99 5.09 -23.14
C GLU A 331 -4.66 6.56 -22.86
N ASP A 332 -5.59 7.32 -22.26
CA ASP A 332 -5.49 8.77 -22.15
C ASP A 332 -4.71 9.21 -20.89
N VAL A 333 -4.92 8.52 -19.76
CA VAL A 333 -4.36 8.94 -18.46
C VAL A 333 -3.05 8.21 -18.14
N LEU A 334 -3.00 6.89 -18.36
CA LEU A 334 -1.81 6.08 -18.07
C LEU A 334 -0.88 5.96 -19.29
N GLY A 335 -1.31 6.35 -20.49
CA GLY A 335 -0.53 6.22 -21.72
C GLY A 335 -0.22 4.78 -22.14
N GLY A 336 -0.97 3.81 -21.62
CA GLY A 336 -0.82 2.38 -21.90
C GLY A 336 -1.38 1.96 -23.25
N THR A 337 -1.29 0.65 -23.52
CA THR A 337 -1.87 0.01 -24.70
C THR A 337 -3.20 -0.62 -24.33
N TYR A 338 -4.26 -0.36 -25.09
CA TYR A 338 -5.56 -1.00 -24.90
C TYR A 338 -5.94 -1.81 -26.15
N LEU A 339 -6.07 -3.13 -26.00
CA LEU A 339 -6.36 -4.06 -27.09
C LEU A 339 -7.80 -4.51 -27.02
N VAL A 340 -8.57 -4.20 -28.06
CA VAL A 340 -9.95 -4.68 -28.20
C VAL A 340 -9.94 -6.00 -28.95
N LEU A 341 -10.34 -7.09 -28.28
CA LEU A 341 -10.49 -8.38 -28.93
C LEU A 341 -11.89 -8.47 -29.54
N SER A 342 -11.95 -8.59 -30.86
CA SER A 342 -13.17 -8.70 -31.65
C SER A 342 -12.91 -9.58 -32.88
N ASP A 343 -13.95 -9.84 -33.66
CA ASP A 343 -13.87 -10.58 -34.93
C ASP A 343 -13.04 -9.86 -36.01
N GLN A 344 -12.85 -8.55 -35.86
CA GLN A 344 -12.03 -7.69 -36.74
C GLN A 344 -10.66 -7.37 -36.12
N ALA A 345 -10.34 -7.90 -34.94
CA ALA A 345 -9.09 -7.57 -34.28
C ALA A 345 -7.91 -8.21 -35.00
N ASP A 346 -6.87 -7.41 -35.25
CA ASP A 346 -5.61 -7.85 -35.88
C ASP A 346 -4.70 -8.67 -34.95
N VAL A 347 -5.23 -9.22 -33.86
CA VAL A 347 -4.45 -9.93 -32.85
C VAL A 347 -4.84 -11.40 -32.75
N GLN A 348 -3.88 -12.20 -32.33
CA GLN A 348 -3.95 -13.65 -32.26
C GLN A 348 -3.83 -14.11 -30.81
N LEU A 349 -4.86 -14.82 -30.35
CA LEU A 349 -4.87 -15.52 -29.08
C LEU A 349 -4.56 -17.00 -29.31
N ASN A 350 -3.31 -17.33 -29.62
CA ASN A 350 -2.91 -18.73 -29.86
C ASN A 350 -2.84 -19.51 -28.52
N PRO A 351 -3.69 -20.54 -28.29
CA PRO A 351 -3.68 -21.33 -27.05
C PRO A 351 -2.42 -22.19 -26.87
N LEU A 352 -1.61 -22.34 -27.92
CA LEU A 352 -0.34 -23.07 -27.88
C LEU A 352 0.88 -22.17 -27.61
N THR A 353 0.65 -20.92 -27.22
CA THR A 353 1.73 -19.99 -26.89
C THR A 353 2.43 -20.42 -25.59
N LEU A 354 3.76 -20.47 -25.60
CA LEU A 354 4.59 -20.75 -24.43
C LEU A 354 5.31 -19.49 -23.96
N PRO A 355 5.59 -19.34 -22.65
CA PRO A 355 6.44 -18.26 -22.18
C PRO A 355 7.89 -18.49 -22.65
N TRP A 356 8.51 -17.48 -23.25
CA TRP A 356 9.90 -17.53 -23.71
C TRP A 356 10.59 -16.17 -23.46
N GLY A 357 11.91 -16.17 -23.38
CA GLY A 357 12.68 -14.97 -23.07
C GLY A 357 14.17 -15.25 -22.87
N ASP A 358 14.81 -14.42 -22.07
CA ASP A 358 16.22 -14.53 -21.70
C ASP A 358 16.49 -15.67 -20.69
N ASP A 359 17.75 -15.85 -20.30
CA ASP A 359 18.18 -16.86 -19.33
C ASP A 359 17.41 -16.77 -18.00
N GLY A 360 16.98 -15.58 -17.59
CA GLY A 360 16.20 -15.37 -16.37
C GLY A 360 14.78 -15.91 -16.49
N VAL A 361 14.18 -15.87 -17.68
CA VAL A 361 12.91 -16.54 -17.97
C VAL A 361 13.12 -18.05 -17.98
N VAL A 362 14.15 -18.56 -18.67
CA VAL A 362 14.45 -20.00 -18.75
C VAL A 362 14.62 -20.60 -17.35
N GLU A 363 15.46 -19.99 -16.51
CA GLU A 363 15.71 -20.47 -15.15
C GLU A 363 14.43 -20.52 -14.30
N ARG A 364 13.58 -19.50 -14.41
CA ARG A 364 12.30 -19.45 -13.72
C ARG A 364 11.37 -20.56 -14.17
N LEU A 365 11.27 -20.79 -15.48
CA LEU A 365 10.44 -21.85 -16.04
C LEU A 365 10.96 -23.24 -15.66
N SER A 366 12.28 -23.46 -15.61
CA SER A 366 12.87 -24.73 -15.19
C SER A 366 12.55 -25.10 -13.74
N ARG A 367 12.27 -24.12 -12.87
CA ARG A 367 11.79 -24.37 -11.50
C ARG A 367 10.33 -24.84 -11.46
N ILE A 368 9.55 -24.54 -12.49
CA ILE A 368 8.20 -25.05 -12.66
C ILE A 368 8.37 -26.49 -13.17
N GLN A 369 8.40 -27.47 -12.26
CA GLN A 369 8.60 -28.90 -12.55
C GLN A 369 7.41 -29.56 -13.27
N VAL A 370 6.84 -28.89 -14.28
CA VAL A 370 5.70 -29.35 -15.06
C VAL A 370 5.93 -29.01 -16.54
N ASP A 371 5.68 -29.97 -17.43
CA ASP A 371 5.73 -29.72 -18.88
C ASP A 371 4.62 -28.76 -19.30
N LEU A 372 5.00 -27.53 -19.68
CA LEU A 372 4.05 -26.50 -20.12
C LEU A 372 3.36 -26.86 -21.43
N ARG A 373 3.99 -27.65 -22.31
CA ARG A 373 3.38 -28.13 -23.55
C ARG A 373 2.22 -29.07 -23.25
N ALA A 374 2.41 -29.98 -22.29
CA ALA A 374 1.36 -30.88 -21.81
C ALA A 374 0.21 -30.10 -21.16
N LYS A 375 0.50 -29.01 -20.41
CA LYS A 375 -0.54 -28.11 -19.90
C LYS A 375 -1.35 -27.47 -21.03
N ARG A 376 -0.70 -26.96 -22.09
CA ARG A 376 -1.40 -26.42 -23.26
C ARG A 376 -2.24 -27.46 -23.97
N ALA A 377 -1.69 -28.65 -24.16
CA ALA A 377 -2.40 -29.76 -24.78
C ALA A 377 -3.64 -30.15 -23.97
N SER A 378 -3.51 -30.23 -22.63
CA SER A 378 -4.64 -30.49 -21.73
C SER A 378 -5.70 -29.40 -21.77
N LEU A 379 -5.32 -28.12 -21.83
CA LEU A 379 -6.26 -27.01 -21.96
C LEU A 379 -7.05 -27.10 -23.27
N VAL A 380 -6.35 -27.25 -24.40
CA VAL A 380 -6.98 -27.37 -25.72
C VAL A 380 -7.89 -28.60 -25.77
N LYS A 381 -7.42 -29.74 -25.25
CA LYS A 381 -8.23 -30.96 -25.14
C LYS A 381 -9.52 -30.72 -24.36
N GLN A 382 -9.45 -30.10 -23.18
CA GLN A 382 -10.63 -29.79 -22.38
C GLN A 382 -11.61 -28.86 -23.11
N LEU A 383 -11.11 -27.82 -23.78
CA LEU A 383 -11.94 -26.88 -24.54
C LEU A 383 -12.62 -27.57 -25.72
N VAL A 384 -11.87 -28.33 -26.53
CA VAL A 384 -12.40 -29.05 -27.69
C VAL A 384 -13.42 -30.11 -27.26
N ALA A 385 -13.10 -30.93 -26.25
CA ALA A 385 -14.01 -31.96 -25.74
C ALA A 385 -15.30 -31.35 -25.16
N SER A 386 -15.18 -30.27 -24.38
CA SER A 386 -16.34 -29.61 -23.76
C SER A 386 -17.27 -28.96 -24.80
N GLU A 387 -16.72 -28.33 -25.83
CA GLU A 387 -17.51 -27.71 -26.89
C GLU A 387 -18.11 -28.73 -27.87
N SER A 388 -17.43 -29.85 -28.07
CA SER A 388 -17.96 -30.99 -28.83
C SER A 388 -19.12 -31.65 -28.10
N LEU A 389 -19.00 -31.86 -26.77
CA LEU A 389 -20.07 -32.35 -25.92
C LEU A 389 -21.28 -31.41 -25.89
N ALA A 390 -21.06 -30.09 -25.79
CA ALA A 390 -22.12 -29.08 -25.79
C ALA A 390 -22.95 -29.07 -27.10
N ARG A 391 -22.37 -29.56 -28.20
CA ARG A 391 -23.03 -29.74 -29.51
C ARG A 391 -23.65 -31.13 -29.70
N GLY A 392 -23.58 -32.00 -28.70
CA GLY A 392 -24.09 -33.37 -28.77
C GLY A 392 -23.18 -34.35 -29.52
N MET A 393 -21.90 -34.00 -29.70
CA MET A 393 -20.91 -34.83 -30.40
C MET A 393 -19.75 -35.16 -29.43
N PRO A 394 -19.93 -36.05 -28.45
CA PRO A 394 -18.87 -36.37 -27.50
C PRO A 394 -17.68 -37.03 -28.19
N LEU A 395 -16.46 -36.60 -27.83
CA LEU A 395 -15.24 -37.24 -28.31
C LEU A 395 -14.98 -38.55 -27.55
N SER A 396 -14.41 -39.53 -28.24
CA SER A 396 -13.94 -40.76 -27.59
C SER A 396 -12.64 -40.51 -26.83
N GLY A 397 -12.33 -41.34 -25.83
CA GLY A 397 -11.04 -41.26 -25.11
C GLY A 397 -9.83 -41.43 -26.04
N SER A 398 -9.98 -42.21 -27.12
CA SER A 398 -8.94 -42.35 -28.15
C SER A 398 -8.76 -41.06 -28.96
N ALA A 399 -9.85 -40.39 -29.33
CA ALA A 399 -9.81 -39.10 -30.02
C ALA A 399 -9.16 -38.01 -29.16
N GLU A 400 -9.50 -37.97 -27.87
CA GLU A 400 -8.86 -37.05 -26.91
C GLU A 400 -7.34 -37.30 -26.78
N ALA A 401 -6.91 -38.56 -26.75
CA ALA A 401 -5.49 -38.92 -26.71
C ALA A 401 -4.76 -38.55 -28.01
N GLN A 402 -5.39 -38.77 -29.17
CA GLN A 402 -4.84 -38.38 -30.48
C GLN A 402 -4.62 -36.86 -30.58
N LEU A 403 -5.53 -36.05 -30.02
CA LEU A 403 -5.37 -34.60 -29.99
C LEU A 403 -4.15 -34.18 -29.16
N GLU A 404 -3.99 -34.77 -27.97
CA GLU A 404 -2.86 -34.47 -27.09
C GLU A 404 -1.52 -34.85 -27.74
N GLU A 405 -1.43 -36.03 -28.34
CA GLU A 405 -0.26 -36.49 -29.08
C GLU A 405 0.05 -35.60 -30.28
N ALA A 406 -0.96 -35.21 -31.06
CA ALA A 406 -0.79 -34.32 -32.21
C ALA A 406 -0.24 -32.94 -31.80
N ILE A 407 -0.75 -32.36 -30.71
CA ILE A 407 -0.24 -31.08 -30.18
C ILE A 407 1.25 -31.21 -29.79
N LEU A 408 1.60 -32.26 -29.06
CA LEU A 408 2.99 -32.49 -28.64
C LEU A 408 3.92 -32.74 -29.85
N ALA A 409 3.46 -33.50 -30.85
CA ALA A 409 4.20 -33.74 -32.08
C ALA A 409 4.44 -32.44 -32.87
N CYS A 410 3.44 -31.56 -32.93
CA CYS A 410 3.57 -30.24 -33.57
C CYS A 410 4.60 -29.35 -32.87
N TYR A 411 4.69 -29.37 -31.53
CA TYR A 411 5.77 -28.68 -30.81
C TYR A 411 7.15 -29.25 -31.18
N VAL A 412 7.29 -30.58 -31.20
CA VAL A 412 8.55 -31.24 -31.56
C VAL A 412 8.97 -30.91 -33.00
N ARG A 413 8.04 -30.86 -33.96
CA ARG A 413 8.31 -30.43 -35.35
C ARG A 413 8.82 -28.99 -35.45
N ARG A 414 8.54 -28.13 -34.46
CA ARG A 414 9.05 -26.75 -34.33
C ARG A 414 10.33 -26.66 -33.48
N GLY A 415 10.91 -27.79 -33.08
CA GLY A 415 12.10 -27.85 -32.24
C GLY A 415 11.85 -27.58 -30.76
N ILE A 416 10.59 -27.57 -30.33
CA ILE A 416 10.18 -27.25 -28.94
C ILE A 416 10.04 -28.56 -28.14
N THR A 417 10.92 -28.74 -27.16
CA THR A 417 10.99 -29.95 -26.31
C THR A 417 10.46 -29.68 -24.91
N GLY A 418 10.67 -30.58 -23.94
CA GLY A 418 10.34 -30.33 -22.54
C GLY A 418 11.28 -29.32 -21.85
N ASP A 419 12.41 -28.98 -22.47
CA ASP A 419 13.36 -28.00 -21.96
C ASP A 419 12.91 -26.56 -22.30
N PRO A 420 12.67 -25.69 -21.28
CA PRO A 420 12.30 -24.30 -21.51
C PRO A 420 13.28 -23.49 -22.36
N ALA A 421 14.56 -23.90 -22.43
CA ALA A 421 15.55 -23.25 -23.29
C ALA A 421 15.22 -23.36 -24.80
N THR A 422 14.36 -24.32 -25.16
CA THR A 422 13.89 -24.51 -26.55
C THR A 422 12.66 -23.67 -26.91
N PHE A 423 12.07 -22.95 -25.95
CA PHE A 423 10.84 -22.18 -26.18
C PHE A 423 11.14 -20.87 -26.93
N HIS A 424 10.35 -20.59 -27.97
CA HIS A 424 10.49 -19.39 -28.80
C HIS A 424 9.14 -18.93 -29.34
N ALA A 425 9.15 -17.86 -30.15
CA ALA A 425 7.94 -17.24 -30.68
C ALA A 425 7.22 -18.08 -31.75
N ASP A 426 7.94 -18.93 -32.49
CA ASP A 426 7.41 -19.71 -33.62
C ASP A 426 6.77 -21.02 -33.14
N VAL A 427 5.74 -20.90 -32.32
CA VAL A 427 4.95 -22.03 -31.81
C VAL A 427 3.97 -22.57 -32.87
N PRO A 428 3.58 -23.86 -32.82
CA PRO A 428 2.48 -24.34 -33.64
C PRO A 428 1.17 -23.62 -33.29
N ASP A 429 0.22 -23.64 -34.21
CA ASP A 429 -1.16 -23.21 -33.98
C ASP A 429 -2.12 -24.39 -34.22
N LEU A 430 -3.39 -24.23 -33.85
CA LEU A 430 -4.41 -25.26 -34.06
C LEU A 430 -4.66 -25.63 -35.54
N ARG A 431 -4.33 -24.77 -36.52
CA ARG A 431 -4.38 -25.12 -37.95
C ARG A 431 -3.28 -26.09 -38.32
N THR A 432 -2.08 -25.88 -37.77
CA THR A 432 -0.96 -26.81 -37.89
C THR A 432 -1.32 -28.17 -37.28
N VAL A 433 -2.01 -28.18 -36.13
CA VAL A 433 -2.49 -29.42 -35.49
C VAL A 433 -3.58 -30.10 -36.34
N ALA A 434 -4.54 -29.35 -36.89
CA ALA A 434 -5.53 -29.91 -37.82
C ALA A 434 -4.88 -30.55 -39.05
N ALA A 435 -3.89 -29.89 -39.64
CA ALA A 435 -3.15 -30.43 -40.80
C ALA A 435 -2.38 -31.71 -40.43
N TYR A 436 -1.72 -31.72 -39.27
CA TYR A 436 -1.04 -32.92 -38.77
C TYR A 436 -2.01 -34.08 -38.57
N LEU A 437 -3.17 -33.84 -37.96
CA LEU A 437 -4.19 -34.87 -37.77
C LEU A 437 -4.75 -35.39 -39.10
N ALA A 438 -4.89 -34.52 -40.12
CA ALA A 438 -5.30 -34.95 -41.45
C ALA A 438 -4.24 -35.82 -42.14
N GLU A 439 -2.95 -35.50 -41.99
CA GLU A 439 -1.83 -36.32 -42.51
C GLU A 439 -1.78 -37.72 -41.87
N GLN A 440 -2.15 -37.85 -40.59
CA GLN A 440 -2.11 -39.10 -39.83
C GLN A 440 -3.42 -39.91 -39.87
N ASP A 441 -4.37 -39.54 -40.74
CA ASP A 441 -5.72 -40.12 -40.81
C ASP A 441 -6.44 -40.15 -39.44
N GLY A 442 -6.35 -39.03 -38.72
CA GLY A 442 -6.93 -38.85 -37.39
C GLY A 442 -8.46 -38.96 -37.38
N ASP A 443 -9.02 -39.27 -36.20
CA ASP A 443 -10.45 -39.50 -36.00
C ASP A 443 -11.32 -38.40 -36.63
N ALA A 444 -12.33 -38.81 -37.42
CA ALA A 444 -13.18 -37.87 -38.16
C ALA A 444 -14.00 -36.94 -37.24
N SER A 445 -14.44 -37.44 -36.07
CA SER A 445 -15.16 -36.63 -35.08
C SER A 445 -14.25 -35.60 -34.43
N LEU A 446 -12.98 -35.95 -34.17
CA LEU A 446 -11.98 -35.02 -33.67
C LEU A 446 -11.69 -33.90 -34.68
N ARG A 447 -11.50 -34.26 -35.96
CA ARG A 447 -11.25 -33.27 -37.03
C ARG A 447 -12.41 -32.28 -37.15
N ALA A 448 -13.66 -32.78 -37.13
CA ALA A 448 -14.85 -31.94 -37.15
C ALA A 448 -14.96 -31.04 -35.89
N ALA A 449 -14.57 -31.54 -34.71
CA ALA A 449 -14.53 -30.73 -33.49
C ALA A 449 -13.46 -29.64 -33.56
N LEU A 450 -12.30 -29.92 -34.17
CA LEU A 450 -11.22 -28.95 -34.35
C LEU A 450 -11.54 -27.86 -35.38
N ASP A 451 -12.42 -28.13 -36.35
CA ASP A 451 -12.87 -27.13 -37.32
C ASP A 451 -13.48 -25.90 -36.65
N LEU A 452 -14.13 -26.07 -35.50
CA LEU A 452 -14.65 -24.96 -34.68
C LEU A 452 -13.55 -23.98 -34.24
N PHE A 453 -12.36 -24.49 -33.96
CA PHE A 453 -11.23 -23.72 -33.44
C PHE A 453 -10.31 -23.20 -34.56
N THR A 454 -10.38 -23.77 -35.75
CA THR A 454 -9.53 -23.38 -36.89
C THR A 454 -10.24 -22.49 -37.91
N GLN A 455 -11.57 -22.60 -37.98
CA GLN A 455 -12.44 -21.88 -38.90
C GLN A 455 -13.42 -20.95 -38.17
N GLY A 456 -14.21 -20.18 -38.92
CA GLY A 456 -15.24 -19.29 -38.36
C GLY A 456 -14.69 -18.12 -37.53
N LEU A 457 -15.54 -17.56 -36.67
CA LEU A 457 -15.20 -16.40 -35.81
C LEU A 457 -14.11 -16.75 -34.78
N LEU A 458 -14.24 -17.90 -34.11
CA LEU A 458 -13.25 -18.36 -33.14
C LEU A 458 -11.90 -18.58 -33.82
N GLY A 459 -11.85 -19.28 -34.95
CA GLY A 459 -10.61 -19.49 -35.69
C GLY A 459 -9.93 -18.20 -36.14
N ARG A 460 -10.67 -17.14 -36.51
CA ARG A 460 -10.06 -15.84 -36.83
C ARG A 460 -9.30 -15.25 -35.65
N LEU A 461 -9.84 -15.36 -34.43
CA LEU A 461 -9.19 -14.85 -33.22
C LEU A 461 -7.98 -15.71 -32.81
N LEU A 462 -8.08 -17.04 -32.93
CA LEU A 462 -6.97 -17.95 -32.56
C LEU A 462 -5.83 -17.96 -33.59
N HIS A 463 -6.11 -17.54 -34.82
CA HIS A 463 -5.18 -17.53 -35.96
C HIS A 463 -4.99 -16.15 -36.58
N GLY A 464 -5.21 -15.09 -35.81
CA GLY A 464 -5.00 -13.71 -36.25
C GLY A 464 -3.56 -13.44 -36.72
N PRO A 465 -3.31 -12.30 -37.38
CA PRO A 465 -2.02 -12.04 -38.02
C PRO A 465 -0.89 -11.67 -37.04
N ARG A 466 -1.20 -11.23 -35.82
CA ARG A 466 -0.20 -10.78 -34.84
C ARG A 466 -0.44 -11.39 -33.46
N PRO A 467 0.52 -12.09 -32.83
CA PRO A 467 0.35 -12.62 -31.48
C PRO A 467 0.13 -11.52 -30.44
N LEU A 468 -0.69 -11.81 -29.43
CA LEU A 468 -0.78 -10.95 -28.25
C LEU A 468 0.58 -10.80 -27.56
N PRO A 469 0.90 -9.61 -27.04
CA PRO A 469 2.23 -9.32 -26.52
C PRO A 469 2.46 -10.01 -25.17
N LEU A 470 3.37 -10.99 -25.13
CA LEU A 470 3.77 -11.62 -23.87
C LEU A 470 4.59 -10.68 -22.95
N ALA A 471 5.23 -9.67 -23.53
CA ALA A 471 5.87 -8.58 -22.81
C ALA A 471 4.89 -7.40 -22.75
N ILE A 472 4.52 -6.96 -21.55
CA ILE A 472 3.60 -5.83 -21.38
C ILE A 472 4.24 -4.58 -22.00
N PRO A 473 3.59 -3.92 -22.99
CA PRO A 473 4.13 -2.73 -23.62
C PRO A 473 4.33 -1.58 -22.60
N PRO A 474 5.44 -0.82 -22.70
CA PRO A 474 5.67 0.32 -21.83
C PRO A 474 4.64 1.42 -22.09
N SER A 475 4.30 2.18 -21.03
CA SER A 475 3.50 3.39 -21.16
C SER A 475 4.22 4.46 -21.97
N ARG A 476 3.47 5.17 -22.82
CA ARG A 476 3.92 6.35 -23.56
C ARG A 476 4.28 7.53 -22.66
N LEU A 477 3.69 7.59 -21.46
CA LEU A 477 3.95 8.65 -20.46
C LEU A 477 5.06 8.26 -19.49
N ARG A 478 5.30 6.96 -19.30
CA ARG A 478 6.26 6.43 -18.34
C ARG A 478 6.88 5.12 -18.84
N GLY A 479 8.04 5.22 -19.50
CA GLY A 479 8.69 4.09 -20.17
C GLY A 479 9.17 2.97 -19.25
N ASP A 480 9.32 3.22 -17.95
CA ASP A 480 9.69 2.21 -16.94
C ASP A 480 8.51 1.37 -16.42
N VAL A 481 7.27 1.66 -16.84
CA VAL A 481 6.06 0.96 -16.40
C VAL A 481 5.31 0.37 -17.60
N GLY A 482 5.14 -0.94 -17.61
CA GLY A 482 4.25 -1.61 -18.57
C GLY A 482 2.78 -1.37 -18.24
N VAL A 483 1.96 -1.04 -19.24
CA VAL A 483 0.50 -0.91 -19.06
C VAL A 483 -0.24 -1.52 -20.25
N LEU A 484 -0.99 -2.59 -20.01
CA LEU A 484 -1.81 -3.29 -21.00
C LEU A 484 -3.24 -3.47 -20.51
N GLY A 485 -4.22 -2.99 -21.28
CA GLY A 485 -5.62 -3.36 -21.17
C GLY A 485 -6.02 -4.32 -22.27
N VAL A 486 -6.83 -5.32 -21.95
CA VAL A 486 -7.42 -6.25 -22.91
C VAL A 486 -8.93 -6.23 -22.71
N ASP A 487 -9.67 -5.93 -23.77
CA ASP A 487 -11.13 -5.89 -23.76
C ASP A 487 -11.73 -7.16 -24.37
N LEU A 488 -12.72 -7.74 -23.67
CA LEU A 488 -13.52 -8.89 -24.16
C LEU A 488 -15.00 -8.54 -24.36
N SER A 489 -15.39 -7.27 -24.28
CA SER A 489 -16.79 -6.84 -24.38
C SER A 489 -17.52 -7.43 -25.58
N ALA A 490 -16.87 -7.46 -26.75
CA ALA A 490 -17.43 -8.00 -27.99
C ALA A 490 -17.85 -9.48 -27.89
N PHE A 491 -17.17 -10.27 -27.05
CA PHE A 491 -17.43 -11.70 -26.89
C PHE A 491 -18.35 -12.01 -25.71
N VAL A 492 -18.22 -11.28 -24.61
CA VAL A 492 -19.03 -11.50 -23.41
C VAL A 492 -20.44 -10.95 -23.59
N GLN A 493 -20.61 -9.84 -24.33
CA GLN A 493 -21.93 -9.29 -24.67
C GLN A 493 -22.54 -9.92 -25.93
N GLY A 494 -21.74 -10.61 -26.74
CA GLY A 494 -22.20 -11.29 -27.95
C GLY A 494 -23.17 -12.43 -27.64
N GLN A 495 -23.95 -12.88 -28.63
CA GLN A 495 -24.90 -13.99 -28.44
C GLN A 495 -24.28 -15.38 -28.65
N ASP A 496 -23.01 -15.46 -29.04
CA ASP A 496 -22.34 -16.74 -29.29
C ASP A 496 -21.90 -17.39 -27.97
N GLN A 497 -22.67 -18.38 -27.53
CA GLN A 497 -22.40 -19.12 -26.30
C GLN A 497 -21.06 -19.86 -26.32
N THR A 498 -20.54 -20.21 -27.51
CA THR A 498 -19.21 -20.84 -27.66
C THR A 498 -18.14 -19.87 -27.23
N LEU A 499 -18.18 -18.64 -27.75
CA LEU A 499 -17.18 -17.62 -27.45
C LEU A 499 -17.22 -17.23 -25.98
N GLN A 500 -18.41 -17.11 -25.39
CA GLN A 500 -18.59 -16.85 -23.97
C GLN A 500 -17.98 -17.93 -23.06
N ARG A 501 -17.86 -19.18 -23.53
CA ARG A 501 -17.23 -20.28 -22.76
C ARG A 501 -15.74 -20.42 -23.03
N VAL A 502 -15.30 -20.25 -24.28
CA VAL A 502 -13.91 -20.51 -24.69
C VAL A 502 -12.99 -19.32 -24.39
N ILE A 503 -13.40 -18.09 -24.74
CA ILE A 503 -12.52 -16.92 -24.68
C ILE A 503 -12.06 -16.58 -23.25
N PRO A 504 -12.93 -16.57 -22.22
CA PRO A 504 -12.48 -16.28 -20.86
C PRO A 504 -11.42 -17.26 -20.34
N ALA A 505 -11.53 -18.54 -20.69
CA ALA A 505 -10.53 -19.56 -20.31
C ALA A 505 -9.19 -19.32 -21.02
N LEU A 506 -9.22 -19.03 -22.32
CA LEU A 506 -8.01 -18.73 -23.10
C LEU A 506 -7.30 -17.46 -22.63
N ILE A 507 -8.05 -16.44 -22.25
CA ILE A 507 -7.48 -15.18 -21.77
C ILE A 507 -6.88 -15.33 -20.38
N ALA A 508 -7.51 -16.08 -19.49
CA ALA A 508 -6.92 -16.43 -18.21
C ALA A 508 -5.58 -17.15 -18.40
N ASP A 509 -5.54 -18.12 -19.32
CA ASP A 509 -4.33 -18.87 -19.66
C ASP A 509 -3.24 -17.98 -20.30
N TYR A 510 -3.64 -17.03 -21.15
CA TYR A 510 -2.74 -16.00 -21.68
C TYR A 510 -2.10 -15.18 -20.55
N PHE A 511 -2.87 -14.68 -19.57
CA PHE A 511 -2.29 -13.94 -18.45
C PHE A 511 -1.39 -14.79 -17.56
N MET A 512 -1.69 -16.07 -17.41
CA MET A 512 -0.77 -17.02 -16.76
C MET A 512 0.56 -17.11 -17.53
N THR A 513 0.50 -17.09 -18.86
CA THR A 513 1.69 -17.08 -19.74
C THR A 513 2.51 -15.81 -19.56
N VAL A 514 1.85 -14.64 -19.53
CA VAL A 514 2.49 -13.35 -19.26
C VAL A 514 3.16 -13.35 -17.88
N ALA A 515 2.46 -13.86 -16.86
CA ALA A 515 2.98 -14.00 -15.50
C ALA A 515 4.22 -14.93 -15.42
N MET A 516 4.18 -16.07 -16.10
CA MET A 516 5.28 -17.03 -16.13
C MET A 516 6.49 -16.49 -16.87
N ARG A 517 6.29 -15.77 -17.99
CA ARG A 517 7.38 -15.09 -18.69
C ARG A 517 8.03 -14.07 -17.76
N GLY A 518 7.23 -13.16 -17.22
CA GLY A 518 7.70 -12.07 -16.37
C GLY A 518 8.68 -11.11 -17.05
N THR A 519 8.94 -9.99 -16.40
CA THR A 519 9.86 -8.94 -16.88
C THR A 519 10.96 -8.64 -15.86
N GLY A 520 11.06 -9.45 -14.80
CA GLY A 520 11.85 -9.16 -13.60
C GLY A 520 11.21 -8.12 -12.67
N ARG A 521 10.15 -7.44 -13.12
CA ARG A 521 9.35 -6.50 -12.33
C ARG A 521 8.15 -7.19 -11.70
N LYS A 522 7.61 -6.56 -10.64
CA LYS A 522 6.31 -6.97 -10.08
C LYS A 522 5.21 -6.66 -11.10
N MET A 523 4.13 -7.43 -11.10
CA MET A 523 2.98 -7.24 -11.98
C MET A 523 1.69 -7.20 -11.17
N GLU A 524 0.79 -6.28 -11.50
CA GLU A 524 -0.59 -6.29 -11.03
C GLU A 524 -1.50 -6.73 -12.18
N LEU A 525 -2.13 -7.90 -12.03
CA LEU A 525 -3.11 -8.44 -12.94
C LEU A 525 -4.51 -8.22 -12.38
N ILE A 526 -5.35 -7.48 -13.09
CA ILE A 526 -6.71 -7.16 -12.70
C ILE A 526 -7.66 -7.88 -13.65
N ILE A 527 -8.58 -8.65 -13.08
CA ILE A 527 -9.60 -9.40 -13.80
C ILE A 527 -10.93 -8.84 -13.38
N ASP A 528 -11.44 -7.90 -14.19
CA ASP A 528 -12.74 -7.32 -13.94
C ASP A 528 -13.87 -8.26 -14.37
N GLU A 529 -15.03 -8.18 -13.72
CA GLU A 529 -16.22 -9.02 -13.94
C GLU A 529 -15.86 -10.50 -14.14
N ALA A 530 -15.04 -11.01 -13.22
CA ALA A 530 -14.39 -12.31 -13.36
C ALA A 530 -15.35 -13.51 -13.32
N TRP A 531 -16.66 -13.29 -13.16
CA TRP A 531 -17.67 -14.34 -13.20
C TRP A 531 -17.57 -15.15 -14.50
N ALA A 532 -17.27 -14.51 -15.64
CA ALA A 532 -17.12 -15.20 -16.92
C ALA A 532 -15.95 -16.20 -16.91
N VAL A 533 -14.83 -15.84 -16.28
CA VAL A 533 -13.66 -16.72 -16.13
C VAL A 533 -13.94 -17.81 -15.10
N LEU A 534 -14.49 -17.45 -13.94
CA LEU A 534 -14.77 -18.35 -12.81
C LEU A 534 -15.85 -19.39 -13.11
N ASN A 535 -16.75 -19.12 -14.07
CA ASN A 535 -17.80 -20.05 -14.44
C ASN A 535 -17.31 -21.22 -15.32
N THR A 536 -16.13 -21.08 -15.94
CA THR A 536 -15.50 -22.13 -16.75
C THR A 536 -14.54 -22.98 -15.91
N ALA A 537 -14.47 -24.29 -16.13
CA ALA A 537 -13.57 -25.16 -15.38
C ALA A 537 -12.09 -24.80 -15.60
N ALA A 538 -11.70 -24.57 -16.85
CA ALA A 538 -10.33 -24.20 -17.22
C ALA A 538 -9.94 -22.80 -16.72
N GLY A 539 -10.84 -21.82 -16.84
CA GLY A 539 -10.60 -20.46 -16.33
C GLY A 539 -10.45 -20.46 -14.81
N ALA A 540 -11.35 -21.14 -14.08
CA ALA A 540 -11.27 -21.23 -12.64
C ALA A 540 -9.97 -21.90 -12.15
N GLN A 541 -9.54 -23.01 -12.79
CA GLN A 541 -8.26 -23.65 -12.49
C GLN A 541 -7.06 -22.72 -12.72
N THR A 542 -7.13 -21.86 -13.73
CA THR A 542 -6.08 -20.87 -14.01
C THR A 542 -6.01 -19.80 -12.92
N ILE A 543 -7.18 -19.29 -12.47
CA ILE A 543 -7.27 -18.35 -11.34
C ILE A 543 -6.74 -18.97 -10.05
N GLU A 544 -7.07 -20.24 -9.78
CA GLU A 544 -6.53 -20.98 -8.64
C GLU A 544 -5.00 -21.11 -8.71
N MET A 545 -4.46 -21.45 -9.88
CA MET A 545 -3.02 -21.54 -10.09
C MET A 545 -2.34 -20.18 -9.86
N LEU A 546 -2.92 -19.11 -10.41
CA LEU A 546 -2.46 -17.73 -10.20
C LEU A 546 -2.47 -17.34 -8.72
N ALA A 547 -3.46 -17.76 -7.92
CA ALA A 547 -3.48 -17.53 -6.48
C ALA A 547 -2.40 -18.32 -5.72
N ARG A 548 -2.06 -19.54 -6.17
CA ARG A 548 -1.07 -20.38 -5.49
C ARG A 548 0.36 -19.98 -5.79
N ILE A 549 0.66 -19.61 -7.03
CA ILE A 549 2.04 -19.36 -7.46
C ILE A 549 2.29 -17.91 -7.91
N GLY A 550 1.27 -17.06 -7.98
CA GLY A 550 1.43 -15.66 -8.42
C GLY A 550 2.46 -14.90 -7.60
N ARG A 551 2.49 -15.10 -6.27
CA ARG A 551 3.50 -14.49 -5.39
C ARG A 551 4.93 -14.82 -5.81
N SER A 552 5.24 -16.10 -6.09
CA SER A 552 6.61 -16.49 -6.47
C SER A 552 7.00 -15.96 -7.85
N LEU A 553 6.01 -15.66 -8.69
CA LEU A 553 6.18 -14.99 -9.98
C LEU A 553 6.25 -13.45 -9.87
N GLY A 554 6.06 -12.88 -8.67
CA GLY A 554 6.01 -11.42 -8.46
C GLY A 554 4.69 -10.78 -8.90
N VAL A 555 3.61 -11.56 -8.96
CA VAL A 555 2.30 -11.15 -9.48
C VAL A 555 1.28 -10.99 -8.36
N ALA A 556 0.70 -9.79 -8.25
CA ALA A 556 -0.50 -9.52 -7.50
C ALA A 556 -1.71 -9.70 -8.42
N VAL A 557 -2.71 -10.46 -7.98
CA VAL A 557 -3.92 -10.72 -8.79
C VAL A 557 -5.10 -10.10 -8.08
N THR A 558 -5.88 -9.30 -8.80
CA THR A 558 -7.10 -8.67 -8.32
C THR A 558 -8.26 -9.25 -9.09
N VAL A 559 -9.12 -10.04 -8.42
CA VAL A 559 -10.33 -10.60 -9.03
C VAL A 559 -11.52 -9.80 -8.54
N ILE A 560 -12.29 -9.27 -9.48
CA ILE A 560 -13.39 -8.37 -9.19
C ILE A 560 -14.71 -9.00 -9.65
N THR A 561 -15.66 -9.14 -8.73
CA THR A 561 -16.97 -9.74 -8.99
C THR A 561 -18.08 -8.92 -8.34
N GLN A 562 -19.33 -9.14 -8.76
CA GLN A 562 -20.46 -8.40 -8.19
C GLN A 562 -20.94 -8.99 -6.88
N GLN A 563 -20.87 -10.31 -6.78
CA GLN A 563 -21.39 -11.06 -5.65
C GLN A 563 -20.36 -12.10 -5.19
N ILE A 564 -20.28 -12.29 -3.87
CA ILE A 564 -19.36 -13.28 -3.30
C ILE A 564 -19.69 -14.71 -3.78
N ARG A 565 -20.96 -15.00 -4.07
CA ARG A 565 -21.40 -16.30 -4.59
C ARG A 565 -20.69 -16.73 -5.87
N GLU A 566 -20.20 -15.79 -6.68
CA GLU A 566 -19.49 -16.06 -7.94
C GLU A 566 -18.12 -16.71 -7.71
N PHE A 567 -17.55 -16.52 -6.51
CA PHE A 567 -16.38 -17.29 -6.07
C PHE A 567 -16.74 -18.66 -5.51
N LEU A 568 -17.92 -18.78 -4.88
CA LEU A 568 -18.31 -19.96 -4.12
C LEU A 568 -19.00 -21.03 -4.98
N TYR A 569 -19.67 -20.61 -6.06
CA TYR A 569 -20.47 -21.47 -6.92
C TYR A 569 -20.26 -21.14 -8.40
N ARG A 570 -20.44 -22.14 -9.25
CA ARG A 570 -20.46 -22.03 -10.71
C ARG A 570 -21.71 -22.69 -11.27
N ARG A 571 -22.14 -22.27 -12.46
CA ARG A 571 -23.27 -22.86 -13.18
C ARG A 571 -22.80 -23.98 -14.10
N VAL A 572 -23.44 -25.14 -14.01
CA VAL A 572 -23.29 -26.27 -14.93
C VAL A 572 -24.69 -26.65 -15.40
N GLY A 573 -25.01 -26.28 -16.64
CA GLY A 573 -26.41 -26.28 -17.10
C GLY A 573 -27.26 -25.36 -16.22
N ASP A 574 -28.39 -25.87 -15.73
CA ASP A 574 -29.29 -25.15 -14.82
C ASP A 574 -28.95 -25.29 -13.33
N GLN A 575 -27.90 -26.05 -12.99
CA GLN A 575 -27.52 -26.30 -11.60
C GLN A 575 -26.36 -25.42 -11.13
N LEU A 576 -26.45 -24.96 -9.88
CA LEU A 576 -25.34 -24.34 -9.17
C LEU A 576 -24.54 -25.42 -8.45
N VAL A 577 -23.25 -25.53 -8.77
CA VAL A 577 -22.33 -26.47 -8.14
C VAL A 577 -21.21 -25.70 -7.41
N PRO A 578 -20.64 -26.24 -6.32
CA PRO A 578 -19.52 -25.61 -5.63
C PRO A 578 -18.34 -25.29 -6.56
N ASN A 579 -17.76 -24.10 -6.39
CA ASN A 579 -16.58 -23.64 -7.10
C ASN A 579 -15.35 -23.70 -6.18
N ALA A 580 -14.72 -24.87 -6.13
CA ALA A 580 -13.54 -25.10 -5.29
C ALA A 580 -12.36 -24.17 -5.64
N ALA A 581 -12.18 -23.88 -6.93
CA ALA A 581 -11.11 -23.01 -7.43
C ALA A 581 -11.33 -21.54 -7.03
N GLY A 582 -12.55 -21.01 -7.21
CA GLY A 582 -12.90 -19.66 -6.75
C GLY A 582 -12.83 -19.53 -5.23
N THR A 583 -13.22 -20.57 -4.50
CA THR A 583 -13.07 -20.63 -3.04
C THR A 583 -11.60 -20.62 -2.63
N THR A 584 -10.76 -21.39 -3.31
CA THR A 584 -9.31 -21.42 -3.07
C THR A 584 -8.67 -20.07 -3.35
N PHE A 585 -9.12 -19.34 -4.38
CA PHE A 585 -8.66 -17.98 -4.63
C PHE A 585 -8.96 -17.07 -3.43
N LEU A 586 -10.19 -17.09 -2.90
CA LEU A 586 -10.56 -16.31 -1.71
C LEU A 586 -9.71 -16.69 -0.49
N ASP A 587 -9.48 -17.98 -0.27
CA ASP A 587 -8.67 -18.47 0.87
C ASP A 587 -7.20 -18.06 0.76
N ASN A 588 -6.73 -17.77 -0.46
CA ASN A 588 -5.38 -17.26 -0.72
C ASN A 588 -5.38 -15.74 -0.93
N CYS A 589 -6.43 -14.99 -0.59
CA CYS A 589 -6.45 -13.53 -0.63
C CYS A 589 -6.38 -12.94 0.78
N GLU A 590 -5.33 -12.16 1.07
CA GLU A 590 -5.27 -11.41 2.33
C GLU A 590 -6.00 -10.06 2.26
N THR A 591 -6.21 -9.53 1.05
CA THR A 591 -6.94 -8.27 0.86
C THR A 591 -8.32 -8.54 0.30
N ILE A 592 -9.37 -8.18 1.05
CA ILE A 592 -10.75 -8.31 0.60
C ILE A 592 -11.43 -6.94 0.70
N LEU A 593 -11.89 -6.43 -0.44
CA LEU A 593 -12.67 -5.20 -0.52
C LEU A 593 -14.14 -5.55 -0.74
N MET A 594 -14.97 -5.30 0.28
CA MET A 594 -16.42 -5.36 0.13
C MET A 594 -16.98 -3.96 -0.06
N LEU A 595 -17.36 -3.63 -1.28
CA LEU A 595 -18.01 -2.37 -1.61
C LEU A 595 -19.50 -2.60 -1.69
N ARG A 596 -20.30 -1.76 -1.04
CA ARG A 596 -21.77 -1.68 -1.13
C ARG A 596 -22.48 -2.98 -1.55
N GLN A 597 -22.98 -3.75 -0.59
CA GLN A 597 -23.69 -4.99 -0.85
C GLN A 597 -25.21 -4.77 -0.90
N LEU A 598 -25.90 -5.35 -1.90
CA LEU A 598 -27.36 -5.28 -2.02
C LEU A 598 -28.01 -6.25 -1.03
N ARG A 599 -29.09 -5.82 -0.36
CA ARG A 599 -29.94 -6.72 0.44
C ARG A 599 -31.06 -7.32 -0.42
N PRO A 600 -31.47 -8.57 -0.16
CA PRO A 600 -32.73 -9.10 -0.69
C PRO A 600 -33.92 -8.25 -0.21
N ALA A 601 -34.94 -8.10 -1.06
CA ALA A 601 -36.11 -7.24 -0.78
C ALA A 601 -37.03 -7.76 0.34
N ARG A 602 -36.91 -9.03 0.74
CA ARG A 602 -37.69 -9.65 1.82
C ARG A 602 -36.77 -10.14 2.94
N ALA A 603 -37.13 -9.84 4.19
CA ALA A 603 -36.44 -10.32 5.39
C ALA A 603 -36.49 -11.86 5.57
N SER A 604 -37.32 -12.55 4.78
CA SER A 604 -37.48 -14.00 4.77
C SER A 604 -36.58 -14.72 3.76
N ALA A 605 -35.69 -14.02 3.05
CA ALA A 605 -34.72 -14.67 2.17
C ALA A 605 -33.81 -15.57 3.01
N GLN A 606 -33.77 -16.87 2.68
CA GLN A 606 -32.90 -17.85 3.34
C GLN A 606 -31.44 -17.36 3.29
N ASP A 607 -30.60 -17.78 4.25
CA ASP A 607 -29.17 -17.41 4.34
C ASP A 607 -28.43 -17.54 3.00
N GLU A 608 -28.88 -18.44 2.12
CA GLU A 608 -28.32 -18.70 0.80
C GLU A 608 -28.54 -17.58 -0.24
N GLU A 609 -29.45 -16.62 -0.04
CA GLU A 609 -29.67 -15.52 -1.00
C GLU A 609 -29.10 -14.18 -0.52
N ASN A 610 -28.64 -14.08 0.73
CA ASN A 610 -28.13 -12.84 1.30
C ASN A 610 -26.59 -12.75 1.17
N PRO A 611 -26.05 -11.86 0.30
CA PRO A 611 -24.61 -11.79 0.05
C PRO A 611 -23.81 -11.37 1.28
N ILE A 612 -24.41 -10.60 2.20
CA ILE A 612 -23.75 -10.20 3.46
C ILE A 612 -23.63 -11.39 4.41
N LEU A 613 -24.65 -12.24 4.50
CA LEU A 613 -24.61 -13.43 5.36
C LEU A 613 -23.69 -14.51 4.78
N GLN A 614 -23.67 -14.69 3.46
CA GLN A 614 -22.69 -15.53 2.79
C GLN A 614 -21.26 -15.06 3.05
N ALA A 615 -21.01 -13.75 2.93
CA ALA A 615 -19.71 -13.16 3.25
C ALA A 615 -19.37 -13.31 4.73
N ALA A 616 -20.32 -13.09 5.63
CA ALA A 616 -20.13 -13.30 7.07
C ALA A 616 -19.71 -14.73 7.39
N LYS A 617 -20.39 -15.72 6.79
CA LYS A 617 -20.10 -17.14 6.98
C LYS A 617 -18.74 -17.52 6.39
N LYS A 618 -18.39 -17.03 5.20
CA LYS A 618 -17.13 -17.39 4.52
C LYS A 618 -15.93 -16.65 5.09
N LEU A 619 -16.08 -15.37 5.43
CA LEU A 619 -14.98 -14.48 5.84
C LEU A 619 -14.88 -14.31 7.37
N GLY A 620 -15.81 -14.86 8.14
CA GLY A 620 -15.80 -14.75 9.60
C GLY A 620 -16.06 -13.33 10.11
N LEU A 621 -16.93 -12.57 9.43
CA LEU A 621 -17.20 -11.17 9.79
C LEU A 621 -17.81 -11.07 11.20
N THR A 622 -17.37 -10.08 11.96
CA THR A 622 -17.91 -9.77 13.30
C THR A 622 -19.33 -9.20 13.21
N PRO A 623 -20.14 -9.29 14.29
CA PRO A 623 -21.46 -8.67 14.31
C PRO A 623 -21.45 -7.17 13.99
N GLY A 624 -20.39 -6.45 14.39
CA GLY A 624 -20.19 -5.03 14.09
C GLY A 624 -20.00 -4.78 12.59
N GLU A 625 -19.14 -5.56 11.93
CA GLU A 625 -18.88 -5.47 10.48
C GLU A 625 -20.12 -5.86 9.66
N ILE A 626 -20.84 -6.91 10.06
CA ILE A 626 -22.10 -7.31 9.43
C ILE A 626 -23.11 -6.17 9.52
N ASN A 627 -23.25 -5.56 10.70
CA ASN A 627 -24.15 -4.44 10.92
C ASN A 627 -23.72 -3.19 10.13
N TRP A 628 -22.41 -2.91 10.04
CA TRP A 628 -21.87 -1.81 9.25
C TRP A 628 -22.15 -1.99 7.75
N LEU A 629 -21.78 -3.15 7.19
CA LEU A 629 -22.05 -3.50 5.78
C LEU A 629 -23.56 -3.45 5.49
N SER A 630 -24.38 -3.87 6.44
CA SER A 630 -25.83 -3.80 6.34
C SER A 630 -26.34 -2.35 6.27
N ARG A 631 -25.67 -1.39 6.92
CA ARG A 631 -26.09 0.02 7.00
C ARG A 631 -25.64 0.88 5.82
N CYS A 632 -24.74 0.40 4.97
CA CYS A 632 -24.31 1.08 3.74
C CYS A 632 -25.46 1.19 2.71
N ARG A 633 -26.44 2.07 2.95
CA ARG A 633 -27.56 2.38 2.03
C ARG A 633 -27.15 3.46 1.01
N ARG A 634 -27.89 3.47 -0.11
CA ARG A 634 -28.15 4.68 -0.90
C ARG A 634 -28.89 5.63 0.05
N ASP A 635 -28.30 6.75 0.41
CA ASP A 635 -29.15 7.94 0.49
C ASP A 635 -29.79 8.07 -0.90
N ALA A 636 -31.12 8.08 -0.92
CA ALA A 636 -31.93 8.06 -2.12
C ALA A 636 -31.65 9.27 -3.01
#